data_AF-A0A6G4AGR0-F1
#
_entry.id   AF-A0A6G4AGR0-F1
#
_cell.length_a   1.000
_cell.length_b   1.000
_cell.length_c   1.000
_cell.angle_alpha   90.00
_cell.angle_beta   90.00
_cell.angle_gamma   90.00
#
_symmetry.space_group_name_H-M   'P 1'
#
loop_
_entity.id
_entity.type
_entity.pdbx_description
1 polymer ?
#
loop_
_entity_poly.entity_id
_entity_poly.type
_entity_poly.pdbx_seq_one_letter_code
_entity_poly.pdbx_strand_id
1 'polypeptide(L)'
;MNSIYQPAQRPEAGGGGHVTLSGLSRTRRRLSIVLGTVLLTTSGAAIAIVPTADATSSVTGKASDRAADPSEAEVRAADFEWAVKHSKGGIPWALTQAKNTGKKTLVPDETTATSITYANPDGTLTSELTAGPARIQQDGRWVDVDARLTTAADGRVKAKAHPNGLELSGGGGTPAKSLEAADEATARDLVTLGKGTEQVTLQWKGGLPKPDLDGTRATYRDALPGADVIVEATRTGFEQYVKLDHRPTGAYSYTMPLKAKGMKAAARTDGSVLFTDAKTGAERAVMPAPVMWDASVDKTSGKHENRHPVNMKVVDRGNGEVDLVVTPDRAWLADPATQYPVTVDPSTANLTNVFDTYVQQGETGDLSTDVELDFGNPGTTNSDGTPRTARSFITWNTAAFKDALVTNADVSLWNFHSGNDDCKVYEWTIWDTTASSTASRWTKQPTWQQQYHSSTQTKGNPACTTAPDGWISADVTTLVQSWSSALDGKGHMGLRAATDDVKAWKRVNSANATSNPPKLNVTWNYRPGDGTAQQAGPPFKSYAGLWAVNTTTPTLRDKFSDADGDTVNGTFQVYDAATNKPITTPAGEGLIVSEFVKPGEWASVKVPAGQLVNGKTYKFRTNAYDGTHYNLNFSPWREFVVDTTAPGVPKSVVSETYPENLPGGAVGEQGRFDVDTGVDDARDVEYRIGPADTDDDGNSGNTSTDGWQRTPTTNNGFAAKASFYAAPADDGNHQAEVRSVDRADNTGATRVYGFASPRRTDTGRAKKIDINLPKPNIGATAPGYHDEPQPAWDWATVQQNGRVRDGKPQVYRSTGPKSRSTVTLTPLAELKRSPEEAARARRQLRLPEYPDPIIKGGWCDPTLVNIKAQMTRTEACLPTQVTFEVTDLASQPPKVYQQMFDVLYMLKTDPESNKIKTWMQIDPKDWSIPAPKLPFPGGANGMILLDVQSWCQSDGCDKQAQDWDFYGGRSRWSGNQDQHIITGVADFEWNGSVNNSSGSKDKDLSRELPLRWWMDWGTTIPGVPDPTGEDEIVSPPTMARCDKVISGKDPGCVLPSYRPGYTINSEAFPGAAAHIWLIQNKHAKKLGKSPQTPLHYLPSKARNAPSQEPENKLDNGKPGNRKAVCGRAFRKHNDTATIMTPNGNPDTISCDEFPFAATYESPGFPAANGGLNPAKNTEYAGLECVQTVVAKGDGTREHLYNDTTYDDPKWPALCGRSSMSTYINTQSMQPFGIIFAKQFRLLDKDEYWVDPANGRFADCDPSKDEIKCKMK
;
A
#
# COMPACT_ATOMS: atom_id res chain seq x y z
N MET A 1 45.07 -5.27 -17.77
CA MET A 1 46.04 -4.41 -18.48
C MET A 1 45.24 -3.35 -19.21
N ASN A 2 45.58 -2.08 -19.04
CA ASN A 2 44.82 -0.96 -19.60
C ASN A 2 45.22 -0.67 -21.05
N SER A 3 44.28 -0.17 -21.85
CA SER A 3 44.60 0.85 -22.86
C SER A 3 43.37 1.69 -23.19
N ILE A 4 43.60 2.99 -23.37
CA ILE A 4 42.62 4.03 -23.75
C ILE A 4 43.17 4.71 -25.00
N TYR A 5 42.31 5.16 -25.92
CA TYR A 5 42.70 6.15 -26.93
C TYR A 5 41.67 7.27 -27.11
N GLN A 6 42.18 8.49 -27.25
CA GLN A 6 41.54 9.80 -27.48
C GLN A 6 41.38 10.05 -29.02
N PRO A 7 40.80 11.18 -29.58
CA PRO A 7 41.07 12.59 -29.19
C PRO A 7 40.10 13.78 -29.59
N ALA A 8 40.48 15.00 -29.14
CA ALA A 8 40.40 16.34 -29.80
C ALA A 8 39.06 17.05 -30.15
N GLN A 9 39.04 18.34 -30.57
CA GLN A 9 39.32 19.62 -29.83
C GLN A 9 38.66 20.84 -30.57
N ARG A 10 38.64 22.06 -29.99
CA ARG A 10 37.99 23.32 -30.51
C ARG A 10 38.99 24.46 -30.87
N PRO A 11 38.50 25.57 -31.49
CA PRO A 11 38.64 26.95 -30.96
C PRO A 11 37.35 27.82 -31.12
N GLU A 12 37.37 29.18 -31.20
CA GLU A 12 37.33 30.12 -30.04
C GLU A 12 36.84 31.57 -30.42
N ALA A 13 36.81 32.52 -29.45
CA ALA A 13 36.58 34.01 -29.52
C ALA A 13 35.16 34.58 -29.88
N GLY A 14 34.67 35.74 -29.41
CA GLY A 14 35.06 36.67 -28.31
C GLY A 14 34.42 38.10 -28.36
N GLY A 15 34.09 38.75 -27.22
CA GLY A 15 34.09 40.25 -27.05
C GLY A 15 32.82 41.13 -26.88
N GLY A 16 32.48 41.57 -25.64
CA GLY A 16 32.49 42.99 -25.16
C GLY A 16 31.37 44.07 -25.34
N GLY A 17 30.60 44.37 -24.26
CA GLY A 17 30.15 45.73 -23.78
C GLY A 17 28.98 46.51 -24.47
N HIS A 18 28.31 47.55 -23.89
CA HIS A 18 27.97 47.95 -22.49
C HIS A 18 26.95 49.16 -22.50
N VAL A 19 26.22 49.45 -21.38
CA VAL A 19 25.56 50.76 -20.96
C VAL A 19 24.01 50.99 -21.12
N THR A 20 23.27 50.94 -19.98
CA THR A 20 22.09 51.71 -19.44
C THR A 20 20.87 52.17 -20.28
N LEU A 21 19.65 52.45 -19.75
CA LEU A 21 18.80 52.00 -18.62
C LEU A 21 17.47 52.81 -18.65
N SER A 22 16.27 52.20 -18.72
CA SER A 22 15.00 52.72 -18.13
C SER A 22 13.80 51.80 -18.44
N GLY A 23 13.05 51.41 -17.41
CA GLY A 23 12.12 50.28 -17.45
C GLY A 23 10.73 50.47 -18.08
N LEU A 24 10.11 49.34 -18.43
CA LEU A 24 8.86 48.87 -17.80
C LEU A 24 8.60 47.38 -18.12
N SER A 25 7.75 46.73 -17.34
CA SER A 25 7.69 45.27 -17.18
C SER A 25 6.95 44.51 -18.29
N ARG A 26 7.55 43.41 -18.79
CA ARG A 26 6.99 42.04 -18.92
C ARG A 26 7.83 41.22 -19.90
N THR A 27 8.65 40.28 -19.40
CA THR A 27 9.59 39.52 -20.25
C THR A 27 9.39 38.01 -20.14
N ARG A 28 9.34 37.36 -21.30
CA ARG A 28 9.49 35.90 -21.47
C ARG A 28 10.99 35.54 -21.60
N ARG A 29 11.28 34.26 -21.32
CA ARG A 29 12.36 33.40 -21.87
C ARG A 29 13.81 33.53 -21.37
N ARG A 30 14.30 32.34 -20.96
CA ARG A 30 15.60 31.68 -21.30
C ARG A 30 16.92 32.36 -20.90
N LEU A 31 17.78 31.60 -20.23
CA LEU A 31 18.99 31.04 -20.87
C LEU A 31 19.48 29.77 -20.15
N SER A 32 20.42 29.06 -20.77
CA SER A 32 21.09 27.85 -20.25
C SER A 32 22.62 27.98 -20.47
N ILE A 33 23.39 27.00 -19.97
CA ILE A 33 24.84 26.75 -20.21
C ILE A 33 25.80 27.55 -19.31
N VAL A 34 26.90 27.01 -18.72
CA VAL A 34 27.25 25.67 -18.16
C VAL A 34 28.64 25.75 -17.48
N LEU A 35 28.87 24.93 -16.43
CA LEU A 35 30.11 24.52 -15.72
C LEU A 35 31.39 25.40 -15.66
N GLY A 36 32.02 25.37 -14.47
CA GLY A 36 33.46 25.57 -14.24
C GLY A 36 33.93 24.81 -12.99
N THR A 37 35.02 24.04 -13.08
CA THR A 37 35.40 22.95 -12.14
C THR A 37 36.57 23.30 -11.21
N VAL A 38 36.65 22.68 -10.02
CA VAL A 38 37.92 22.48 -9.26
C VAL A 38 37.95 21.05 -8.68
N LEU A 39 39.15 20.46 -8.62
CA LEU A 39 39.44 19.07 -8.25
C LEU A 39 39.34 18.78 -6.74
N LEU A 40 39.08 17.51 -6.39
CA LEU A 40 39.58 16.91 -5.15
C LEU A 40 41.05 16.49 -5.29
N THR A 41 41.85 16.73 -4.26
CA THR A 41 43.12 16.05 -4.01
C THR A 41 43.00 15.09 -2.83
N THR A 42 43.67 13.94 -2.91
CA THR A 42 43.66 12.87 -1.91
C THR A 42 44.61 13.14 -0.74
N SER A 43 44.29 12.64 0.48
CA SER A 43 45.18 11.83 1.36
C SER A 43 44.79 11.87 2.86
N GLY A 44 44.84 10.71 3.53
CA GLY A 44 45.54 10.57 4.82
C GLY A 44 44.91 11.06 6.13
N ALA A 45 44.28 10.12 6.85
CA ALA A 45 44.41 9.87 8.30
C ALA A 45 44.23 10.99 9.37
N ALA A 46 43.25 10.70 10.24
CA ALA A 46 43.34 10.73 11.72
C ALA A 46 43.11 12.03 12.55
N ILE A 47 42.45 11.79 13.70
CA ILE A 47 42.38 12.59 14.95
C ILE A 47 41.40 13.78 14.97
N ALA A 48 40.71 13.89 16.11
CA ALA A 48 39.68 14.88 16.44
C ALA A 48 40.27 16.22 16.89
N ILE A 49 39.45 17.28 16.87
CA ILE A 49 39.24 18.25 17.98
C ILE A 49 38.10 19.23 17.62
N VAL A 50 37.41 19.70 18.66
CA VAL A 50 36.21 20.57 18.76
C VAL A 50 36.67 22.05 18.99
N PRO A 51 35.85 23.13 19.06
CA PRO A 51 34.58 23.55 18.42
C PRO A 51 34.75 24.85 17.57
N THR A 52 33.67 25.46 17.08
CA THR A 52 33.13 26.76 17.59
C THR A 52 31.76 27.04 16.96
N ALA A 53 30.82 27.52 17.77
CA ALA A 53 29.55 28.06 17.27
C ALA A 53 29.75 29.48 16.72
N ASP A 54 28.83 29.92 15.87
CA ASP A 54 28.15 31.17 16.20
C ASP A 54 26.68 31.12 15.73
N ALA A 55 25.81 31.79 16.49
CA ALA A 55 24.36 31.68 16.35
C ALA A 55 23.77 32.84 15.54
N THR A 56 22.56 32.65 14.99
CA THR A 56 21.42 33.54 15.31
C THR A 56 20.08 33.02 14.77
N SER A 57 19.12 32.88 15.68
CA SER A 57 17.67 33.17 15.58
C SER A 57 17.02 33.30 14.18
N SER A 58 15.82 32.76 13.94
CA SER A 58 14.64 33.01 14.78
C SER A 58 13.47 32.03 14.53
N VAL A 59 12.70 31.73 15.58
CA VAL A 59 11.46 30.93 15.51
C VAL A 59 10.23 31.80 15.27
N THR A 60 9.38 31.41 14.31
CA THR A 60 7.92 31.60 14.39
C THR A 60 7.23 30.38 13.78
N GLY A 61 6.62 29.52 14.59
CA GLY A 61 5.95 28.30 14.13
C GLY A 61 4.46 28.48 13.84
N LYS A 62 3.85 27.48 13.20
CA LYS A 62 2.42 27.15 13.38
C LYS A 62 2.04 25.79 12.80
N ALA A 63 1.12 25.14 13.52
CA ALA A 63 0.12 24.16 13.08
C ALA A 63 0.57 22.80 12.50
N SER A 64 -0.09 21.76 13.04
CA SER A 64 -0.23 20.42 12.48
C SER A 64 -0.86 20.48 11.09
N ASP A 65 -0.22 19.87 10.09
CA ASP A 65 -0.87 19.52 8.83
C ASP A 65 -1.02 18.00 8.69
N ARG A 66 -2.23 17.64 8.27
CA ARG A 66 -2.62 16.37 7.68
C ARG A 66 -1.60 15.99 6.60
N ALA A 67 -1.26 14.70 6.46
CA ALA A 67 -0.33 14.24 5.42
C ALA A 67 -0.73 14.87 4.07
N ALA A 68 0.13 15.75 3.56
CA ALA A 68 -0.19 16.60 2.43
C ALA A 68 -0.43 15.73 1.19
N ASP A 69 -1.44 16.09 0.39
CA ASP A 69 -1.54 15.56 -0.97
C ASP A 69 -0.22 15.84 -1.70
N PRO A 70 0.29 14.89 -2.52
CA PRO A 70 1.59 15.03 -3.17
C PRO A 70 1.67 16.34 -3.93
N SER A 71 2.77 17.07 -3.75
CA SER A 71 2.90 18.41 -4.28
C SER A 71 2.78 18.42 -5.81
N GLU A 72 2.39 19.57 -6.37
CA GLU A 72 2.33 19.75 -7.84
C GLU A 72 3.67 19.41 -8.52
N ALA A 73 4.79 19.50 -7.80
CA ALA A 73 6.11 19.09 -8.29
C ALA A 73 6.29 17.56 -8.31
N GLU A 74 5.82 16.84 -7.29
CA GLU A 74 5.87 15.37 -7.21
C GLU A 74 4.90 14.72 -8.20
N VAL A 75 3.67 15.25 -8.30
CA VAL A 75 2.69 14.84 -9.32
C VAL A 75 3.25 15.10 -10.72
N ARG A 76 3.81 16.30 -10.98
CA ARG A 76 4.42 16.63 -12.27
C ARG A 76 5.67 15.80 -12.58
N ALA A 77 6.43 15.34 -11.58
CA ALA A 77 7.56 14.44 -11.78
C ALA A 77 7.09 13.02 -12.15
N ALA A 78 6.08 12.49 -11.45
CA ALA A 78 5.46 11.21 -11.75
C ALA A 78 4.76 11.21 -13.12
N ASP A 79 4.04 12.29 -13.46
CA ASP A 79 3.44 12.51 -14.78
C ASP A 79 4.51 12.60 -15.87
N PHE A 80 5.69 13.16 -15.58
CA PHE A 80 6.78 13.26 -16.55
C PHE A 80 7.45 11.89 -16.78
N GLU A 81 7.72 11.10 -15.72
CA GLU A 81 8.19 9.72 -15.88
C GLU A 81 7.14 8.86 -16.62
N TRP A 82 5.86 9.02 -16.30
CA TRP A 82 4.77 8.32 -16.97
C TRP A 82 4.68 8.72 -18.46
N ALA A 83 4.75 10.02 -18.76
CA ALA A 83 4.70 10.53 -20.14
C ALA A 83 5.95 10.16 -20.96
N VAL A 84 7.11 9.97 -20.33
CA VAL A 84 8.31 9.42 -20.98
C VAL A 84 8.14 7.92 -21.26
N LYS A 85 7.69 7.12 -20.29
CA LYS A 85 7.41 5.67 -20.48
C LYS A 85 6.29 5.37 -21.48
N HIS A 86 5.29 6.24 -21.59
CA HIS A 86 4.14 6.07 -22.50
C HIS A 86 4.19 7.04 -23.69
N SER A 87 5.37 7.56 -24.00
CA SER A 87 5.57 8.46 -25.13
C SER A 87 5.19 7.76 -26.45
N LYS A 88 4.56 8.52 -27.35
CA LYS A 88 4.08 8.01 -28.63
C LYS A 88 5.24 7.59 -29.53
N GLY A 89 5.54 6.30 -29.54
CA GLY A 89 6.64 5.70 -30.31
C GLY A 89 7.07 4.33 -29.79
N GLY A 90 7.14 4.19 -28.45
CA GLY A 90 7.69 3.01 -27.79
C GLY A 90 6.73 1.83 -27.63
N ILE A 91 7.30 0.67 -27.25
CA ILE A 91 6.59 -0.60 -27.03
C ILE A 91 5.39 -0.45 -26.06
N PRO A 92 5.52 0.13 -24.85
CA PRO A 92 4.40 0.19 -23.89
C PRO A 92 3.22 1.04 -24.40
N TRP A 93 3.51 2.10 -25.15
CA TRP A 93 2.48 2.91 -25.80
C TRP A 93 1.73 2.11 -26.86
N ALA A 94 2.45 1.40 -27.73
CA ALA A 94 1.87 0.63 -28.82
C ALA A 94 1.02 -0.54 -28.32
N LEU A 95 1.46 -1.26 -27.29
CA LEU A 95 0.69 -2.32 -26.61
C LEU A 95 -0.60 -1.79 -26.01
N THR A 96 -0.53 -0.64 -25.30
CA THR A 96 -1.71 0.05 -24.78
C THR A 96 -2.71 0.40 -25.89
N GLN A 97 -2.24 0.92 -27.03
CA GLN A 97 -3.11 1.23 -28.17
C GLN A 97 -3.69 -0.03 -28.82
N ALA A 98 -2.91 -1.10 -28.96
CA ALA A 98 -3.35 -2.33 -29.59
C ALA A 98 -4.47 -3.01 -28.78
N LYS A 99 -4.28 -3.08 -27.45
CA LYS A 99 -5.27 -3.57 -26.48
C LYS A 99 -6.55 -2.74 -26.49
N ASN A 100 -6.43 -1.40 -26.48
CA ASN A 100 -7.59 -0.50 -26.48
C ASN A 100 -8.38 -0.49 -27.80
N THR A 101 -7.73 -0.73 -28.95
CA THR A 101 -8.37 -0.68 -30.27
C THR A 101 -8.77 -2.04 -30.83
N GLY A 102 -8.30 -3.14 -30.23
CA GLY A 102 -8.46 -4.49 -30.77
C GLY A 102 -7.72 -4.72 -32.09
N LYS A 103 -6.72 -3.89 -32.42
CA LYS A 103 -5.99 -3.91 -33.71
C LYS A 103 -4.49 -3.83 -33.50
N LYS A 104 -3.71 -4.46 -34.39
CA LYS A 104 -2.24 -4.33 -34.37
C LYS A 104 -1.82 -2.86 -34.49
N THR A 105 -0.91 -2.41 -33.63
CA THR A 105 -0.39 -1.03 -33.63
C THR A 105 1.10 -1.04 -33.93
N LEU A 106 1.54 -0.22 -34.89
CA LEU A 106 2.96 -0.04 -35.20
C LEU A 106 3.73 0.43 -33.95
N VAL A 107 4.98 -0.04 -33.79
CA VAL A 107 5.95 0.50 -32.83
C VAL A 107 6.99 1.34 -33.61
N PRO A 108 6.81 2.67 -33.74
CA PRO A 108 7.72 3.52 -34.50
C PRO A 108 9.18 3.43 -34.08
N ASP A 109 9.46 3.33 -32.78
CA ASP A 109 10.82 3.42 -32.24
C ASP A 109 11.63 2.12 -32.51
N GLU A 110 10.93 0.99 -32.68
CA GLU A 110 11.50 -0.31 -33.07
C GLU A 110 11.56 -0.51 -34.60
N THR A 111 11.09 0.47 -35.38
CA THR A 111 11.11 0.37 -36.84
C THR A 111 12.51 0.70 -37.37
N THR A 112 13.08 -0.23 -38.13
CA THR A 112 14.40 -0.06 -38.77
C THR A 112 14.30 -0.24 -40.28
N ALA A 113 15.41 0.02 -40.99
CA ALA A 113 15.51 -0.25 -42.42
C ALA A 113 15.22 -1.73 -42.78
N THR A 114 15.46 -2.67 -41.86
CA THR A 114 15.28 -4.13 -42.08
C THR A 114 14.13 -4.75 -41.29
N SER A 115 13.54 -4.06 -40.29
CA SER A 115 12.45 -4.57 -39.45
C SER A 115 11.29 -3.57 -39.28
N ILE A 116 10.06 -4.06 -39.20
CA ILE A 116 8.94 -3.34 -38.58
C ILE A 116 8.41 -4.20 -37.44
N THR A 117 8.20 -3.61 -36.27
CA THR A 117 7.55 -4.26 -35.12
C THR A 117 6.15 -3.69 -34.89
N TYR A 118 5.20 -4.57 -34.61
CA TYR A 118 3.82 -4.25 -34.24
C TYR A 118 3.50 -4.84 -32.87
N ALA A 119 2.83 -4.06 -32.03
CA ALA A 119 2.14 -4.56 -30.86
C ALA A 119 0.80 -5.21 -31.26
N ASN A 120 0.53 -6.42 -30.75
CA ASN A 120 -0.72 -7.15 -30.96
C ASN A 120 -1.72 -6.88 -29.83
N PRO A 121 -3.04 -7.07 -30.06
CA PRO A 121 -4.05 -6.87 -29.01
C PRO A 121 -4.00 -7.87 -27.84
N ASP A 122 -3.29 -8.98 -28.01
CA ASP A 122 -3.12 -10.05 -27.02
C ASP A 122 -1.94 -9.84 -26.05
N GLY A 123 -1.15 -8.77 -26.23
CA GLY A 123 0.04 -8.47 -25.44
C GLY A 123 1.36 -8.77 -26.17
N THR A 124 1.34 -9.64 -27.19
CA THR A 124 2.57 -10.02 -27.90
C THR A 124 3.05 -8.95 -28.88
N LEU A 125 4.32 -9.03 -29.29
CA LEU A 125 4.91 -8.23 -30.37
C LEU A 125 5.11 -9.12 -31.61
N THR A 126 4.79 -8.62 -32.81
CA THR A 126 5.16 -9.26 -34.08
C THR A 126 6.13 -8.37 -34.85
N SER A 127 7.31 -8.88 -35.19
CA SER A 127 8.30 -8.22 -36.04
C SER A 127 8.35 -8.88 -37.44
N GLU A 128 8.16 -8.08 -38.50
CA GLU A 128 8.50 -8.47 -39.87
C GLU A 128 9.94 -8.04 -40.18
N LEU A 129 10.84 -9.00 -40.32
CA LEU A 129 12.23 -8.82 -40.72
C LEU A 129 12.37 -9.06 -42.23
N THR A 130 13.37 -8.42 -42.83
CA THR A 130 13.71 -8.54 -44.26
C THR A 130 15.22 -8.73 -44.43
N ALA A 131 15.63 -9.59 -45.38
CA ALA A 131 17.05 -9.92 -45.60
C ALA A 131 17.90 -8.75 -46.16
N GLY A 132 17.27 -7.66 -46.61
CA GLY A 132 17.92 -6.42 -47.04
C GLY A 132 17.01 -5.21 -46.83
N PRO A 133 17.55 -3.96 -46.83
CA PRO A 133 16.80 -2.75 -46.50
C PRO A 133 15.48 -2.59 -47.27
N ALA A 134 14.36 -2.62 -46.56
CA ALA A 134 13.01 -2.51 -47.10
C ALA A 134 12.43 -1.11 -47.05
N ARG A 135 12.93 -0.27 -46.16
CA ARG A 135 12.46 1.09 -45.92
C ARG A 135 13.60 2.02 -45.55
N ILE A 136 13.43 3.29 -45.86
CA ILE A 136 14.44 4.34 -45.64
C ILE A 136 13.77 5.55 -44.99
N GLN A 137 14.54 6.31 -44.22
CA GLN A 137 14.03 7.51 -43.58
C GLN A 137 14.20 8.72 -44.52
N GLN A 138 13.08 9.33 -44.94
CA GLN A 138 13.04 10.55 -45.75
C GLN A 138 12.10 11.57 -45.08
N ASP A 139 12.54 12.82 -44.95
CA ASP A 139 11.77 13.92 -44.35
C ASP A 139 11.10 13.58 -43.00
N GLY A 140 11.81 12.80 -42.17
CA GLY A 140 11.35 12.36 -40.85
C GLY A 140 10.32 11.21 -40.87
N ARG A 141 10.08 10.57 -42.02
CA ARG A 141 9.16 9.43 -42.18
C ARG A 141 9.86 8.22 -42.78
N TRP A 142 9.38 7.03 -42.44
CA TRP A 142 9.74 5.80 -43.16
C TRP A 142 8.98 5.74 -44.49
N VAL A 143 9.70 5.50 -45.59
CA VAL A 143 9.14 5.20 -46.91
C VAL A 143 9.76 3.90 -47.43
N ASP A 144 9.00 3.11 -48.18
CA ASP A 144 9.50 1.87 -48.77
C ASP A 144 10.61 2.13 -49.80
N VAL A 145 11.53 1.18 -49.93
CA VAL A 145 12.58 1.23 -50.96
C VAL A 145 11.96 1.04 -52.34
N ASP A 146 12.16 2.02 -53.22
CA ASP A 146 11.69 2.05 -54.60
C ASP A 146 12.89 2.33 -55.52
N ALA A 147 13.51 1.26 -55.99
CA ALA A 147 14.67 1.31 -56.89
C ALA A 147 14.30 1.75 -58.33
N ARG A 148 13.01 1.92 -58.66
CA ARG A 148 12.60 2.30 -60.02
C ARG A 148 13.17 3.66 -60.40
N LEU A 149 13.70 3.74 -61.62
CA LEU A 149 14.39 4.91 -62.13
C LEU A 149 13.43 5.97 -62.68
N THR A 150 13.80 7.24 -62.55
CA THR A 150 13.05 8.38 -63.07
C THR A 150 13.99 9.55 -63.37
N THR A 151 13.67 10.38 -64.35
CA THR A 151 14.43 11.60 -64.65
C THR A 151 14.17 12.67 -63.57
N ALA A 152 15.25 13.27 -63.06
CA ALA A 152 15.22 14.38 -62.12
C ALA A 152 15.16 15.74 -62.84
N ALA A 153 14.81 16.79 -62.11
CA ALA A 153 14.63 18.15 -62.68
C ALA A 153 15.93 18.79 -63.20
N ASP A 154 17.10 18.29 -62.78
CA ASP A 154 18.43 18.69 -63.27
C ASP A 154 18.89 17.88 -64.51
N GLY A 155 18.03 17.00 -65.03
CA GLY A 155 18.29 16.16 -66.20
C GLY A 155 19.01 14.84 -65.90
N ARG A 156 19.46 14.59 -64.66
CA ARG A 156 20.03 13.30 -64.26
C ARG A 156 18.94 12.25 -64.08
N VAL A 157 19.31 10.97 -63.98
CA VAL A 157 18.40 9.88 -63.65
C VAL A 157 18.61 9.49 -62.19
N LYS A 158 17.57 9.12 -61.45
CA LYS A 158 17.68 8.66 -60.06
C LYS A 158 16.68 7.56 -59.75
N ALA A 159 17.00 6.72 -58.77
CA ALA A 159 16.00 5.87 -58.14
C ALA A 159 15.00 6.73 -57.32
N LYS A 160 13.74 6.31 -57.25
CA LYS A 160 12.69 7.03 -56.51
C LYS A 160 12.97 7.10 -55.01
N ALA A 161 13.39 5.99 -54.40
CA ALA A 161 13.72 5.88 -52.98
C ALA A 161 14.76 4.77 -52.75
N HIS A 162 16.05 5.08 -52.94
CA HIS A 162 17.16 4.13 -52.73
C HIS A 162 17.91 4.41 -51.41
N PRO A 163 18.26 3.40 -50.57
CA PRO A 163 18.94 3.61 -49.28
C PRO A 163 20.22 4.43 -49.38
N ASN A 164 21.05 4.08 -50.36
CA ASN A 164 22.34 4.71 -50.58
C ASN A 164 22.28 5.89 -51.58
N GLY A 165 21.09 6.33 -52.01
CA GLY A 165 20.93 7.47 -52.91
C GLY A 165 21.53 7.27 -54.30
N LEU A 166 21.05 6.26 -55.04
CA LEU A 166 21.52 5.92 -56.39
C LEU A 166 21.12 6.99 -57.42
N GLU A 167 22.11 7.57 -58.09
CA GLU A 167 21.96 8.54 -59.19
C GLU A 167 22.74 8.07 -60.43
N LEU A 168 22.18 8.30 -61.62
CA LEU A 168 22.69 7.85 -62.91
C LEU A 168 22.78 9.04 -63.88
N SER A 169 23.60 8.88 -64.93
CA SER A 169 23.75 9.88 -65.98
C SER A 169 22.45 10.21 -66.71
N GLY A 170 22.26 11.47 -67.08
CA GLY A 170 21.21 11.88 -68.04
C GLY A 170 21.60 11.63 -69.51
N GLY A 171 22.84 11.19 -69.74
CA GLY A 171 23.52 11.27 -71.03
C GLY A 171 24.35 12.56 -71.17
N GLY A 172 25.18 12.62 -72.20
CA GLY A 172 26.04 13.76 -72.54
C GLY A 172 27.36 13.34 -73.22
N GLY A 173 27.93 14.26 -74.00
CA GLY A 173 29.10 13.99 -74.85
C GLY A 173 28.72 13.35 -76.19
N THR A 174 29.72 12.83 -76.91
CA THR A 174 29.54 12.16 -78.21
C THR A 174 30.01 10.71 -78.08
N PRO A 175 29.16 9.69 -78.38
CA PRO A 175 29.57 8.29 -78.34
C PRO A 175 30.80 8.01 -79.21
N ALA A 176 31.65 7.11 -78.75
CA ALA A 176 32.89 6.77 -79.44
C ALA A 176 32.62 5.92 -80.69
N LYS A 177 33.34 6.19 -81.78
CA LYS A 177 33.19 5.46 -83.06
C LYS A 177 34.08 4.22 -83.19
N SER A 178 35.04 4.06 -82.29
CA SER A 178 35.89 2.87 -82.15
C SER A 178 36.29 2.69 -80.68
N LEU A 179 36.87 1.53 -80.32
CA LEU A 179 37.28 1.24 -78.94
C LEU A 179 38.49 2.08 -78.52
N GLU A 180 39.40 2.36 -79.46
CA GLU A 180 40.56 3.23 -79.25
C GLU A 180 40.10 4.67 -78.97
N ALA A 181 39.15 5.17 -79.75
CA ALA A 181 38.53 6.48 -79.52
C ALA A 181 37.73 6.53 -78.21
N ALA A 182 37.24 5.39 -77.69
CA ALA A 182 36.62 5.31 -76.38
C ALA A 182 37.69 5.41 -75.27
N ASP A 183 38.81 4.71 -75.38
CA ASP A 183 39.85 4.72 -74.33
C ASP A 183 40.58 6.07 -74.19
N GLU A 184 40.69 6.83 -75.28
CA GLU A 184 41.21 8.20 -75.27
C GLU A 184 40.18 9.27 -74.84
N ALA A 185 38.89 8.94 -74.80
CA ALA A 185 37.84 9.92 -74.53
C ALA A 185 37.76 10.35 -73.06
N THR A 186 37.29 11.59 -72.85
CA THR A 186 37.04 12.14 -71.50
C THR A 186 36.02 11.29 -70.75
N ALA A 187 36.36 10.89 -69.52
CA ALA A 187 35.47 10.17 -68.62
C ALA A 187 34.32 11.05 -68.12
N ARG A 188 33.12 10.47 -68.00
CA ARG A 188 31.87 11.09 -67.53
C ARG A 188 31.19 10.19 -66.52
N ASP A 189 30.46 10.75 -65.56
CA ASP A 189 29.78 9.95 -64.54
C ASP A 189 28.65 9.12 -65.17
N LEU A 190 28.71 7.80 -64.95
CA LEU A 190 27.70 6.83 -65.40
C LEU A 190 26.68 6.58 -64.29
N VAL A 191 27.18 6.25 -63.10
CA VAL A 191 26.39 5.95 -61.91
C VAL A 191 27.15 6.34 -60.65
N THR A 192 26.43 6.87 -59.66
CA THR A 192 26.93 7.35 -58.38
C THR A 192 26.08 6.79 -57.25
N LEU A 193 26.75 6.29 -56.22
CA LEU A 193 26.16 5.67 -55.05
C LEU A 193 26.79 6.26 -53.78
N GLY A 194 26.00 6.45 -52.72
CA GLY A 194 26.47 7.04 -51.47
C GLY A 194 26.43 8.57 -51.46
N LYS A 195 26.82 9.15 -50.31
CA LYS A 195 26.79 10.60 -50.06
C LYS A 195 28.08 11.07 -49.39
N GLY A 196 28.47 12.32 -49.64
CA GLY A 196 29.61 12.94 -48.98
C GLY A 196 30.92 12.22 -49.24
N THR A 197 31.65 11.83 -48.19
CA THR A 197 32.95 11.14 -48.29
C THR A 197 32.83 9.63 -48.53
N GLU A 198 31.63 9.06 -48.46
CA GLU A 198 31.35 7.64 -48.70
C GLU A 198 30.82 7.39 -50.13
N GLN A 199 30.87 8.42 -50.98
CA GLN A 199 30.40 8.39 -52.35
C GLN A 199 31.37 7.61 -53.26
N VAL A 200 30.80 6.71 -54.06
CA VAL A 200 31.47 5.97 -55.12
C VAL A 200 30.81 6.31 -56.45
N THR A 201 31.60 6.74 -57.43
CA THR A 201 31.13 7.10 -58.78
C THR A 201 31.86 6.25 -59.82
N LEU A 202 31.11 5.40 -60.51
CA LEU A 202 31.59 4.73 -61.72
C LEU A 202 31.40 5.67 -62.91
N GLN A 203 32.44 5.78 -63.74
CA GLN A 203 32.50 6.63 -64.91
C GLN A 203 32.61 5.80 -66.20
N TRP A 204 32.19 6.42 -67.29
CA TRP A 204 32.30 5.91 -68.65
C TRP A 204 33.24 6.79 -69.47
N LYS A 205 34.16 6.20 -70.25
CA LYS A 205 34.93 6.97 -71.23
C LYS A 205 34.15 7.07 -72.55
N GLY A 206 33.92 8.29 -73.01
CA GLY A 206 33.13 8.56 -74.21
C GLY A 206 31.90 9.42 -73.92
N GLY A 207 30.98 9.50 -74.89
CA GLY A 207 29.65 10.06 -74.67
C GLY A 207 28.65 8.96 -74.31
N LEU A 208 27.80 9.26 -73.33
CA LEU A 208 26.63 8.44 -73.01
C LEU A 208 25.41 9.03 -73.74
N PRO A 209 24.67 8.25 -74.53
CA PRO A 209 23.38 8.70 -75.05
C PRO A 209 22.35 8.94 -73.94
N LYS A 210 21.19 9.48 -74.28
CA LYS A 210 20.08 9.55 -73.32
C LYS A 210 19.62 8.10 -73.04
N PRO A 211 19.51 7.66 -71.77
CA PRO A 211 19.11 6.29 -71.48
C PRO A 211 17.61 6.06 -71.73
N ASP A 212 17.28 4.88 -72.27
CA ASP A 212 15.94 4.30 -72.20
C ASP A 212 15.71 3.76 -70.77
N LEU A 213 14.63 4.17 -70.10
CA LEU A 213 14.31 3.72 -68.74
C LEU A 213 13.18 2.69 -68.76
N ASP A 214 13.43 1.51 -68.18
CA ASP A 214 12.43 0.47 -67.98
C ASP A 214 12.51 -0.06 -66.54
N GLY A 215 11.52 0.28 -65.70
CA GLY A 215 11.48 -0.10 -64.30
C GLY A 215 12.72 0.35 -63.52
N THR A 216 13.61 -0.59 -63.25
CA THR A 216 14.90 -0.45 -62.53
C THR A 216 16.11 -0.27 -63.46
N ARG A 217 15.94 -0.48 -64.77
CA ARG A 217 17.00 -0.48 -65.78
C ARG A 217 17.09 0.84 -66.53
N ALA A 218 18.32 1.26 -66.81
CA ALA A 218 18.68 2.34 -67.73
C ALA A 218 19.60 1.80 -68.82
N THR A 219 19.13 1.82 -70.07
CA THR A 219 19.88 1.33 -71.24
C THR A 219 20.40 2.50 -72.07
N TYR A 220 21.72 2.68 -72.08
CA TYR A 220 22.44 3.63 -72.92
C TYR A 220 22.85 2.93 -74.21
N ARG A 221 22.03 3.09 -75.26
CA ARG A 221 22.24 2.39 -76.54
C ARG A 221 23.48 2.86 -77.27
N ASP A 222 24.20 1.94 -77.93
CA ASP A 222 25.42 2.27 -78.71
C ASP A 222 26.44 3.14 -77.92
N ALA A 223 26.49 2.98 -76.59
CA ALA A 223 27.42 3.73 -75.73
C ALA A 223 28.88 3.28 -75.91
N LEU A 224 29.08 2.09 -76.51
CA LEU A 224 30.30 1.66 -77.20
C LEU A 224 29.94 1.13 -78.59
N PRO A 225 30.91 1.04 -79.52
CA PRO A 225 30.71 0.40 -80.82
C PRO A 225 30.12 -1.01 -80.69
N GLY A 226 28.88 -1.18 -81.20
CA GLY A 226 28.17 -2.46 -81.22
C GLY A 226 27.70 -2.96 -79.85
N ALA A 227 27.62 -2.09 -78.84
CA ALA A 227 27.22 -2.49 -77.49
C ALA A 227 26.41 -1.44 -76.73
N ASP A 228 25.37 -1.93 -76.05
CA ASP A 228 24.59 -1.18 -75.07
C ASP A 228 25.28 -1.23 -73.70
N VAL A 229 25.27 -0.11 -72.96
CA VAL A 229 25.56 -0.11 -71.52
C VAL A 229 24.23 -0.13 -70.77
N ILE A 230 24.06 -1.06 -69.85
CA ILE A 230 22.86 -1.19 -69.04
C ILE A 230 23.26 -1.00 -67.58
N VAL A 231 22.52 -0.18 -66.84
CA VAL A 231 22.64 -0.07 -65.38
C VAL A 231 21.30 -0.48 -64.77
N GLU A 232 21.31 -1.46 -63.88
CA GLU A 232 20.14 -1.91 -63.14
C GLU A 232 20.23 -1.52 -61.67
N ALA A 233 19.26 -0.74 -61.19
CA ALA A 233 19.15 -0.39 -59.79
C ALA A 233 18.65 -1.58 -58.96
N THR A 234 19.42 -1.99 -57.95
CA THR A 234 18.99 -3.01 -56.97
C THR A 234 18.44 -2.31 -55.71
N ARG A 235 18.06 -3.06 -54.65
CA ARG A 235 17.71 -2.44 -53.34
C ARG A 235 18.90 -1.87 -52.59
N THR A 236 20.09 -2.28 -52.99
CA THR A 236 21.32 -2.29 -52.21
C THR A 236 22.40 -1.43 -52.88
N GLY A 237 22.47 -1.50 -54.21
CA GLY A 237 23.34 -0.67 -55.05
C GLY A 237 22.84 -0.67 -56.48
N PHE A 238 23.67 -1.16 -57.39
CA PHE A 238 23.35 -1.35 -58.80
C PHE A 238 24.19 -2.48 -59.36
N GLU A 239 23.75 -3.03 -60.49
CA GLU A 239 24.59 -3.82 -61.39
C GLU A 239 24.77 -3.07 -62.70
N GLN A 240 25.90 -3.30 -63.38
CA GLN A 240 26.16 -2.73 -64.70
C GLN A 240 26.61 -3.81 -65.67
N TYR A 241 26.05 -3.76 -66.87
CA TYR A 241 26.28 -4.72 -67.93
C TYR A 241 26.72 -4.01 -69.21
N VAL A 242 27.57 -4.67 -70.00
CA VAL A 242 27.83 -4.31 -71.40
C VAL A 242 27.29 -5.41 -72.28
N LYS A 243 26.26 -5.10 -73.06
CA LYS A 243 25.55 -6.06 -73.91
C LYS A 243 26.04 -5.91 -75.34
N LEU A 244 26.82 -6.88 -75.81
CA LEU A 244 27.28 -6.99 -77.18
C LEU A 244 26.13 -7.55 -78.04
N ASP A 245 25.53 -6.73 -78.90
CA ASP A 245 24.42 -7.19 -79.74
C ASP A 245 24.86 -8.11 -80.88
N HIS A 246 26.09 -7.95 -81.33
CA HIS A 246 26.66 -8.67 -82.47
C HIS A 246 28.10 -9.11 -82.19
N ARG A 247 28.55 -10.11 -82.93
CA ARG A 247 29.91 -10.64 -82.87
C ARG A 247 30.95 -9.56 -83.23
N PRO A 248 31.90 -9.23 -82.35
CA PRO A 248 32.92 -8.24 -82.66
C PRO A 248 33.91 -8.77 -83.70
N THR A 249 34.41 -7.87 -84.55
CA THR A 249 35.36 -8.20 -85.63
C THR A 249 36.82 -8.32 -85.17
N GLY A 250 37.11 -7.95 -83.93
CA GLY A 250 38.45 -7.91 -83.34
C GLY A 250 38.45 -8.26 -81.84
N ALA A 251 39.52 -7.90 -81.15
CA ALA A 251 39.52 -7.92 -79.68
C ALA A 251 38.58 -6.83 -79.15
N TYR A 252 37.84 -7.12 -78.08
CA TYR A 252 36.97 -6.16 -77.41
C TYR A 252 37.54 -5.83 -76.04
N SER A 253 37.69 -4.55 -75.73
CA SER A 253 38.11 -4.09 -74.40
C SER A 253 37.67 -2.64 -74.18
N TYR A 254 37.34 -2.30 -72.95
CA TYR A 254 36.90 -0.98 -72.54
C TYR A 254 37.33 -0.67 -71.11
N THR A 255 37.43 0.61 -70.79
CA THR A 255 37.88 1.09 -69.48
C THR A 255 36.77 1.84 -68.77
N MET A 256 36.45 1.42 -67.54
CA MET A 256 35.54 2.13 -66.64
C MET A 256 36.34 2.78 -65.49
N PRO A 257 36.56 4.10 -65.49
CA PRO A 257 37.17 4.78 -64.37
C PRO A 257 36.22 4.81 -63.17
N LEU A 258 36.76 4.68 -61.96
CA LEU A 258 36.04 4.68 -60.70
C LEU A 258 36.63 5.74 -59.78
N LYS A 259 35.75 6.52 -59.14
CA LYS A 259 36.11 7.50 -58.12
C LYS A 259 35.54 7.07 -56.78
N ALA A 260 36.42 6.74 -55.83
CA ALA A 260 36.11 6.34 -54.47
C ALA A 260 37.07 7.04 -53.50
N LYS A 261 36.77 8.30 -53.17
CA LYS A 261 37.69 9.19 -52.45
C LYS A 261 38.03 8.64 -51.06
N GLY A 262 39.31 8.37 -50.81
CA GLY A 262 39.77 7.80 -49.55
C GLY A 262 39.73 6.28 -49.47
N MET A 263 39.47 5.60 -50.59
CA MET A 263 39.66 4.15 -50.75
C MET A 263 40.94 3.84 -51.53
N LYS A 264 41.40 2.59 -51.43
CA LYS A 264 42.36 1.93 -52.34
C LYS A 264 41.69 0.73 -52.99
N ALA A 265 42.05 0.39 -54.22
CA ALA A 265 41.54 -0.80 -54.90
C ALA A 265 42.68 -1.75 -55.29
N ALA A 266 42.50 -3.05 -55.10
CA ALA A 266 43.48 -4.07 -55.47
C ALA A 266 42.80 -5.30 -56.06
N ALA A 267 43.30 -5.81 -57.19
CA ALA A 267 42.88 -7.10 -57.71
C ALA A 267 43.34 -8.25 -56.78
N ARG A 268 42.45 -9.20 -56.53
CA ARG A 268 42.69 -10.44 -55.79
C ARG A 268 43.02 -11.58 -56.76
N THR A 269 43.56 -12.68 -56.22
CA THR A 269 43.95 -13.88 -56.99
C THR A 269 42.78 -14.64 -57.61
N ASP A 270 41.55 -14.38 -57.16
CA ASP A 270 40.30 -14.93 -57.71
C ASP A 270 39.68 -14.06 -58.81
N GLY A 271 40.35 -12.96 -59.21
CA GLY A 271 39.88 -12.01 -60.22
C GLY A 271 38.96 -10.90 -59.68
N SER A 272 38.57 -10.95 -58.40
CA SER A 272 37.78 -9.88 -57.76
C SER A 272 38.62 -8.63 -57.46
N VAL A 273 38.00 -7.46 -57.27
CA VAL A 273 38.65 -6.25 -56.75
C VAL A 273 38.25 -6.03 -55.30
N LEU A 274 39.23 -5.91 -54.41
CA LEU A 274 39.04 -5.48 -53.04
C LEU A 274 39.21 -3.97 -52.93
N PHE A 275 38.22 -3.29 -52.35
CA PHE A 275 38.30 -1.91 -51.92
C PHE A 275 38.61 -1.85 -50.42
N THR A 276 39.65 -1.12 -50.03
CA THR A 276 40.05 -0.90 -48.63
C THR A 276 40.05 0.58 -48.28
N ASP A 277 39.77 0.88 -47.02
CA ASP A 277 39.89 2.23 -46.46
C ASP A 277 41.35 2.68 -46.46
N ALA A 278 41.66 3.79 -47.13
CA ALA A 278 43.04 4.22 -47.32
C ALA A 278 43.76 4.67 -46.03
N LYS A 279 43.02 4.94 -44.95
CA LYS A 279 43.57 5.36 -43.64
C LYS A 279 43.71 4.20 -42.66
N THR A 280 42.71 3.33 -42.60
CA THR A 280 42.63 2.24 -41.60
C THR A 280 43.03 0.88 -42.14
N GLY A 281 43.07 0.70 -43.47
CA GLY A 281 43.33 -0.58 -44.12
C GLY A 281 42.17 -1.58 -44.02
N ALA A 282 41.04 -1.20 -43.42
CA ALA A 282 39.87 -2.06 -43.31
C ALA A 282 39.31 -2.43 -44.69
N GLU A 283 38.98 -3.71 -44.90
CA GLU A 283 38.21 -4.11 -46.07
C GLU A 283 36.86 -3.39 -46.07
N ARG A 284 36.51 -2.80 -47.21
CA ARG A 284 35.23 -2.17 -47.47
C ARG A 284 34.50 -3.03 -48.49
N ALA A 285 34.48 -2.67 -49.76
CA ALA A 285 33.71 -3.41 -50.77
C ALA A 285 34.54 -4.49 -51.47
N VAL A 286 33.87 -5.46 -52.09
CA VAL A 286 34.43 -6.38 -53.08
C VAL A 286 33.65 -6.20 -54.38
N MET A 287 34.33 -6.22 -55.52
CA MET A 287 33.73 -6.32 -56.85
C MET A 287 34.07 -7.72 -57.36
N PRO A 288 33.09 -8.61 -57.57
CA PRO A 288 33.35 -9.96 -58.06
C PRO A 288 34.14 -9.99 -59.38
N ALA A 289 34.75 -11.14 -59.68
CA ALA A 289 35.42 -11.32 -60.97
C ALA A 289 34.37 -11.33 -62.09
N PRO A 290 34.53 -10.53 -63.15
CA PRO A 290 33.50 -10.44 -64.17
C PRO A 290 33.37 -11.73 -64.97
N VAL A 291 32.16 -11.95 -65.45
CA VAL A 291 31.81 -13.05 -66.35
C VAL A 291 31.13 -12.49 -67.59
N MET A 292 30.98 -13.32 -68.61
CA MET A 292 30.08 -13.07 -69.72
C MET A 292 29.26 -14.32 -70.01
N TRP A 293 28.06 -14.12 -70.54
CA TRP A 293 27.19 -15.21 -70.96
C TRP A 293 26.47 -14.88 -72.25
N ASP A 294 26.07 -15.93 -72.95
CA ASP A 294 25.41 -15.86 -74.25
C ASP A 294 23.87 -15.84 -74.09
N ALA A 295 23.15 -15.63 -75.19
CA ALA A 295 21.69 -15.51 -75.17
C ALA A 295 20.95 -16.82 -74.83
N SER A 296 21.63 -17.97 -74.71
CA SER A 296 20.98 -19.25 -74.44
C SER A 296 20.55 -19.36 -72.97
N VAL A 297 19.35 -19.91 -72.75
CA VAL A 297 18.80 -20.19 -71.41
C VAL A 297 18.54 -21.69 -71.31
N ASP A 298 19.10 -22.33 -70.29
CA ASP A 298 18.78 -23.71 -69.98
C ASP A 298 17.39 -23.80 -69.35
N LYS A 299 16.62 -24.82 -69.75
CA LYS A 299 15.20 -24.94 -69.41
C LYS A 299 14.96 -25.35 -67.95
N THR A 300 15.91 -26.02 -67.34
CA THR A 300 15.74 -26.65 -66.02
C THR A 300 16.24 -25.75 -64.91
N SER A 301 17.42 -25.17 -65.07
CA SER A 301 17.94 -24.09 -64.22
C SER A 301 17.15 -22.78 -64.39
N GLY A 302 16.69 -22.50 -65.61
CA GLY A 302 16.19 -21.20 -66.05
C GLY A 302 17.29 -20.13 -66.21
N LYS A 303 18.58 -20.52 -66.24
CA LYS A 303 19.74 -19.60 -66.24
C LYS A 303 20.48 -19.58 -67.58
N HIS A 304 21.29 -18.54 -67.76
CA HIS A 304 22.27 -18.45 -68.83
C HIS A 304 23.51 -19.28 -68.48
N GLU A 305 23.48 -20.56 -68.85
CA GLU A 305 24.44 -21.58 -68.37
C GLU A 305 25.73 -21.67 -69.20
N ASN A 306 25.76 -21.08 -70.39
CA ASN A 306 26.98 -20.87 -71.20
C ASN A 306 27.69 -19.59 -70.73
N ARG A 307 28.47 -19.71 -69.65
CA ARG A 307 29.22 -18.62 -69.00
C ARG A 307 30.72 -18.78 -69.26
N HIS A 308 31.44 -17.66 -69.39
CA HIS A 308 32.90 -17.63 -69.51
C HIS A 308 33.48 -16.50 -68.63
N PRO A 309 34.63 -16.71 -67.95
CA PRO A 309 35.32 -15.63 -67.22
C PRO A 309 35.74 -14.48 -68.14
N VAL A 310 35.74 -13.26 -67.61
CA VAL A 310 36.20 -12.05 -68.30
C VAL A 310 37.44 -11.52 -67.59
N ASN A 311 38.45 -11.11 -68.34
CA ASN A 311 39.67 -10.58 -67.73
C ASN A 311 39.46 -9.14 -67.28
N MET A 312 39.86 -8.82 -66.05
CA MET A 312 39.76 -7.48 -65.48
C MET A 312 41.11 -7.04 -64.91
N LYS A 313 41.62 -5.91 -65.41
CA LYS A 313 42.85 -5.29 -64.93
C LYS A 313 42.52 -4.00 -64.16
N VAL A 314 42.90 -3.97 -62.90
CA VAL A 314 42.78 -2.79 -62.03
C VAL A 314 44.04 -1.93 -62.15
N VAL A 315 43.88 -0.63 -62.39
CA VAL A 315 44.99 0.34 -62.39
C VAL A 315 44.65 1.46 -61.40
N ASP A 316 45.24 1.39 -60.21
CA ASP A 316 45.15 2.47 -59.22
C ASP A 316 45.96 3.69 -59.70
N ARG A 317 45.27 4.83 -59.86
CA ARG A 317 45.87 6.12 -60.25
C ARG A 317 46.17 7.02 -59.03
N GLY A 318 45.86 6.55 -57.82
CA GLY A 318 46.00 7.28 -56.57
C GLY A 318 44.81 8.21 -56.27
N ASN A 319 44.79 8.78 -55.06
CA ASN A 319 43.75 9.69 -54.57
C ASN A 319 42.30 9.14 -54.58
N GLY A 320 42.12 7.84 -54.80
CA GLY A 320 40.81 7.20 -54.96
C GLY A 320 40.31 7.20 -56.41
N GLU A 321 41.17 7.42 -57.41
CA GLU A 321 40.88 7.22 -58.83
C GLU A 321 41.46 5.88 -59.30
N VAL A 322 40.65 5.03 -59.94
CA VAL A 322 41.01 3.66 -60.33
C VAL A 322 40.44 3.37 -61.72
N ASP A 323 41.22 2.87 -62.68
CA ASP A 323 40.67 2.31 -63.91
C ASP A 323 40.37 0.82 -63.75
N LEU A 324 39.18 0.42 -64.19
CA LEU A 324 38.78 -0.98 -64.37
C LEU A 324 38.79 -1.28 -65.87
N VAL A 325 39.83 -1.94 -66.36
CA VAL A 325 39.96 -2.33 -67.77
C VAL A 325 39.38 -3.73 -67.95
N VAL A 326 38.26 -3.83 -68.67
CA VAL A 326 37.53 -5.09 -68.91
C VAL A 326 37.88 -5.63 -70.30
N THR A 327 38.18 -6.92 -70.40
CA THR A 327 38.57 -7.59 -71.65
C THR A 327 37.85 -8.94 -71.77
N PRO A 328 36.69 -8.99 -72.44
CA PRO A 328 36.02 -10.23 -72.85
C PRO A 328 36.93 -11.16 -73.65
N ASP A 329 36.78 -12.48 -73.46
CA ASP A 329 37.61 -13.46 -74.18
C ASP A 329 37.26 -13.53 -75.68
N ARG A 330 38.27 -13.30 -76.52
CA ARG A 330 38.11 -13.24 -77.97
C ARG A 330 37.80 -14.60 -78.60
N ALA A 331 38.32 -15.70 -78.05
CA ALA A 331 38.11 -17.03 -78.61
C ALA A 331 36.67 -17.49 -78.37
N TRP A 332 36.16 -17.32 -77.15
CA TRP A 332 34.77 -17.65 -76.80
C TRP A 332 33.75 -16.76 -77.53
N LEU A 333 34.02 -15.45 -77.66
CA LEU A 333 33.17 -14.56 -78.48
C LEU A 333 33.16 -14.95 -79.98
N ALA A 334 34.24 -15.55 -80.45
CA ALA A 334 34.40 -16.02 -81.83
C ALA A 334 33.95 -17.49 -82.04
N ASP A 335 33.53 -18.21 -81.01
CA ASP A 335 33.01 -19.57 -81.14
C ASP A 335 31.67 -19.56 -81.90
N PRO A 336 31.46 -20.37 -82.96
CA PRO A 336 30.16 -20.50 -83.63
C PRO A 336 28.99 -20.92 -82.72
N ALA A 337 29.24 -21.54 -81.57
CA ALA A 337 28.21 -21.94 -80.61
C ALA A 337 27.66 -20.76 -79.77
N THR A 338 28.44 -19.68 -79.60
CA THR A 338 28.06 -18.51 -78.80
C THR A 338 26.93 -17.71 -79.44
N GLN A 339 25.78 -17.68 -78.76
CA GLN A 339 24.55 -17.01 -79.22
C GLN A 339 24.51 -15.54 -78.78
N TYR A 340 24.27 -14.63 -79.71
CA TYR A 340 24.18 -13.19 -79.41
C TYR A 340 22.72 -12.76 -79.19
N PRO A 341 22.45 -11.76 -78.33
CA PRO A 341 23.41 -10.89 -77.64
C PRO A 341 24.20 -11.59 -76.52
N VAL A 342 25.46 -11.17 -76.34
CA VAL A 342 26.30 -11.58 -75.21
C VAL A 342 26.28 -10.47 -74.16
N THR A 343 26.07 -10.83 -72.90
CA THR A 343 26.13 -9.90 -71.77
C THR A 343 27.47 -10.06 -71.05
N VAL A 344 28.19 -8.96 -70.84
CA VAL A 344 29.42 -8.86 -70.04
C VAL A 344 29.06 -8.18 -68.71
N ASP A 345 29.38 -8.83 -67.61
CA ASP A 345 28.95 -8.49 -66.25
C ASP A 345 30.13 -8.34 -65.28
N PRO A 346 30.57 -7.11 -65.01
CA PRO A 346 31.38 -6.75 -63.85
C PRO A 346 30.49 -6.27 -62.68
N SER A 347 29.95 -7.18 -61.88
CA SER A 347 29.04 -6.82 -60.78
C SER A 347 29.67 -5.97 -59.66
N THR A 348 28.86 -5.27 -58.85
CA THR A 348 29.33 -4.48 -57.70
C THR A 348 28.71 -4.94 -56.38
N ALA A 349 29.52 -5.37 -55.40
CA ALA A 349 28.98 -5.80 -54.11
C ALA A 349 28.71 -4.64 -53.15
N ASN A 350 27.64 -4.80 -52.37
CA ASN A 350 27.23 -3.85 -51.35
C ASN A 350 27.65 -4.28 -49.94
N LEU A 351 27.72 -3.32 -49.03
CA LEU A 351 28.03 -3.52 -47.61
C LEU A 351 26.80 -3.22 -46.77
N THR A 352 26.16 -4.24 -46.20
CA THR A 352 25.06 -4.04 -45.24
C THR A 352 25.22 -4.92 -43.99
N ASN A 353 24.48 -4.56 -42.94
CA ASN A 353 24.51 -5.28 -41.67
C ASN A 353 23.76 -6.63 -41.71
N VAL A 354 22.96 -6.86 -42.75
CA VAL A 354 22.35 -8.13 -43.14
C VAL A 354 22.98 -8.60 -44.45
N PHE A 355 22.99 -9.91 -44.71
CA PHE A 355 23.75 -10.50 -45.82
C PHE A 355 23.13 -11.83 -46.24
N ASP A 356 22.97 -12.02 -47.54
CA ASP A 356 22.66 -13.30 -48.16
C ASP A 356 23.60 -13.60 -49.34
N THR A 357 23.72 -14.89 -49.65
CA THR A 357 24.50 -15.41 -50.78
C THR A 357 24.06 -16.84 -51.02
N TYR A 358 24.26 -17.34 -52.23
CA TYR A 358 24.35 -18.78 -52.47
C TYR A 358 25.79 -19.20 -52.76
N VAL A 359 26.02 -20.51 -52.72
CA VAL A 359 27.26 -21.15 -53.17
C VAL A 359 26.87 -22.27 -54.13
N GLN A 360 27.54 -22.35 -55.27
CA GLN A 360 27.31 -23.35 -56.29
C GLN A 360 28.59 -24.13 -56.55
N GLN A 361 28.48 -25.45 -56.78
CA GLN A 361 29.60 -26.28 -57.22
C GLN A 361 30.22 -25.72 -58.51
N GLY A 362 31.54 -25.80 -58.63
CA GLY A 362 32.34 -25.25 -59.74
C GLY A 362 32.47 -23.71 -59.77
N GLU A 363 31.58 -22.97 -59.09
CA GLU A 363 31.64 -21.51 -59.07
C GLU A 363 32.68 -20.99 -58.05
N THR A 364 33.55 -20.09 -58.53
CA THR A 364 34.67 -19.51 -57.78
C THR A 364 34.49 -18.02 -57.47
N GLY A 365 33.50 -17.36 -58.06
CA GLY A 365 33.11 -15.99 -57.80
C GLY A 365 32.30 -15.80 -56.51
N ASP A 366 32.14 -14.55 -56.10
CA ASP A 366 31.19 -14.13 -55.06
C ASP A 366 29.81 -13.91 -55.73
N LEU A 367 28.75 -14.39 -55.09
CA LEU A 367 27.38 -14.46 -55.61
C LEU A 367 26.39 -13.72 -54.68
N SER A 368 26.91 -12.84 -53.83
CA SER A 368 26.11 -12.03 -52.88
C SER A 368 25.53 -10.75 -53.48
N THR A 369 25.78 -10.48 -54.77
CA THR A 369 25.25 -9.32 -55.51
C THR A 369 24.02 -9.69 -56.35
N ASP A 370 23.91 -10.97 -56.73
CA ASP A 370 22.77 -11.55 -57.43
C ASP A 370 21.42 -11.15 -56.82
N VAL A 371 20.42 -10.94 -57.67
CA VAL A 371 19.02 -10.70 -57.28
C VAL A 371 18.29 -11.99 -56.88
N GLU A 372 18.98 -13.12 -56.82
CA GLU A 372 18.42 -14.45 -56.56
C GLU A 372 19.28 -15.29 -55.62
N LEU A 373 18.65 -16.32 -55.07
CA LEU A 373 19.19 -17.32 -54.17
C LEU A 373 18.76 -18.70 -54.65
N ASP A 374 19.73 -19.59 -54.84
CA ASP A 374 19.52 -20.92 -55.42
C ASP A 374 19.68 -22.03 -54.40
N PHE A 375 18.92 -23.10 -54.57
CA PHE A 375 19.15 -24.36 -53.86
C PHE A 375 18.66 -25.60 -54.61
N GLY A 376 19.44 -26.68 -54.49
CA GLY A 376 19.20 -27.96 -55.16
C GLY A 376 20.15 -28.19 -56.33
N ASN A 377 19.85 -29.17 -57.17
CA ASN A 377 20.64 -29.55 -58.35
C ASN A 377 19.86 -29.17 -59.62
N PRO A 378 20.37 -28.34 -60.53
CA PRO A 378 19.69 -27.99 -61.78
C PRO A 378 19.85 -29.06 -62.88
N GLY A 379 20.66 -30.12 -62.66
CA GLY A 379 20.94 -31.16 -63.65
C GLY A 379 21.98 -30.79 -64.71
N THR A 380 22.46 -29.54 -64.71
CA THR A 380 23.56 -29.04 -65.54
C THR A 380 24.91 -29.25 -64.85
N THR A 381 26.00 -29.22 -65.63
CA THR A 381 27.38 -29.34 -65.15
C THR A 381 28.23 -28.16 -65.61
N ASN A 382 29.26 -27.83 -64.84
CA ASN A 382 30.30 -26.89 -65.21
C ASN A 382 31.25 -27.44 -66.28
N SER A 383 32.12 -26.58 -66.83
CA SER A 383 33.14 -26.96 -67.82
C SER A 383 34.18 -27.96 -67.31
N ASP A 384 34.32 -28.13 -65.99
CA ASP A 384 35.15 -29.14 -65.34
C ASP A 384 34.42 -30.48 -65.08
N GLY A 385 33.14 -30.57 -65.45
CA GLY A 385 32.29 -31.75 -65.25
C GLY A 385 31.61 -31.84 -63.88
N THR A 386 31.82 -30.89 -62.96
CA THR A 386 31.10 -30.87 -61.68
C THR A 386 29.61 -30.51 -61.87
N PRO A 387 28.66 -31.16 -61.15
CA PRO A 387 27.26 -30.72 -61.12
C PRO A 387 27.14 -29.27 -60.66
N ARG A 388 26.07 -28.55 -61.05
CA ARG A 388 25.81 -27.18 -60.58
C ARG A 388 24.93 -27.12 -59.32
N THR A 389 25.12 -28.03 -58.37
CA THR A 389 24.36 -28.03 -57.11
C THR A 389 24.62 -26.76 -56.31
N ALA A 390 23.54 -26.08 -55.89
CA ALA A 390 23.57 -24.84 -55.12
C ALA A 390 22.98 -24.99 -53.71
N ARG A 391 23.40 -24.09 -52.80
CA ARG A 391 22.86 -23.90 -51.44
C ARG A 391 22.89 -22.43 -51.06
N SER A 392 21.86 -21.95 -50.37
CA SER A 392 21.71 -20.54 -50.00
C SER A 392 21.87 -20.29 -48.50
N PHE A 393 22.30 -19.08 -48.14
CA PHE A 393 22.49 -18.63 -46.76
C PHE A 393 21.93 -17.23 -46.57
N ILE A 394 21.20 -17.00 -45.47
CA ILE A 394 20.57 -15.70 -45.15
C ILE A 394 20.89 -15.32 -43.71
N THR A 395 21.36 -14.09 -43.49
CA THR A 395 21.59 -13.50 -42.17
C THR A 395 20.49 -12.52 -41.79
N TRP A 396 19.81 -12.79 -40.68
CA TRP A 396 18.72 -11.99 -40.12
C TRP A 396 19.20 -11.12 -38.97
N ASN A 397 18.65 -9.90 -38.84
CA ASN A 397 18.89 -9.04 -37.68
C ASN A 397 17.90 -9.37 -36.54
N THR A 398 18.33 -10.21 -35.61
CA THR A 398 17.51 -10.73 -34.48
C THR A 398 17.51 -9.81 -33.25
N ALA A 399 18.20 -8.67 -33.30
CA ALA A 399 18.45 -7.82 -32.14
C ALA A 399 17.18 -7.34 -31.39
N ALA A 400 16.06 -7.20 -32.10
CA ALA A 400 14.79 -6.72 -31.54
C ALA A 400 14.13 -7.71 -30.54
N PHE A 401 14.47 -9.00 -30.61
CA PHE A 401 13.83 -10.05 -29.80
C PHE A 401 14.83 -10.95 -29.05
N LYS A 402 16.01 -10.42 -28.70
CA LYS A 402 16.95 -11.11 -27.80
C LYS A 402 16.29 -11.38 -26.45
N ASP A 403 16.53 -12.57 -25.88
CA ASP A 403 15.94 -13.00 -24.60
C ASP A 403 14.40 -13.07 -24.57
N ALA A 404 13.75 -12.89 -25.73
CA ALA A 404 12.31 -13.00 -25.86
C ALA A 404 11.88 -14.48 -25.97
N LEU A 405 10.70 -14.81 -25.45
CA LEU A 405 10.04 -16.05 -25.86
C LEU A 405 9.42 -15.84 -27.23
N VAL A 406 9.80 -16.66 -28.20
CA VAL A 406 9.26 -16.70 -29.55
C VAL A 406 8.10 -17.69 -29.56
N THR A 407 6.89 -17.18 -29.78
CA THR A 407 5.66 -17.99 -29.78
C THR A 407 5.28 -18.49 -31.17
N ASN A 408 5.73 -17.82 -32.23
CA ASN A 408 5.60 -18.25 -33.62
C ASN A 408 6.67 -17.56 -34.49
N ALA A 409 7.31 -18.26 -35.43
CA ALA A 409 8.09 -17.62 -36.47
C ALA A 409 8.01 -18.34 -37.82
N ASP A 410 7.79 -17.58 -38.89
CA ASP A 410 7.65 -18.06 -40.27
C ASP A 410 8.64 -17.35 -41.19
N VAL A 411 9.44 -18.11 -41.94
CA VAL A 411 10.20 -17.57 -43.07
C VAL A 411 9.36 -17.67 -44.34
N SER A 412 9.43 -16.65 -45.19
CA SER A 412 8.77 -16.61 -46.50
C SER A 412 9.75 -16.18 -47.59
N LEU A 413 9.86 -16.99 -48.64
CA LEU A 413 10.76 -16.81 -49.77
C LEU A 413 9.94 -16.70 -51.06
N TRP A 414 10.21 -15.73 -51.92
CA TRP A 414 9.50 -15.60 -53.20
C TRP A 414 10.13 -16.53 -54.24
N ASN A 415 9.47 -17.64 -54.54
CA ASN A 415 9.95 -18.66 -55.46
C ASN A 415 9.34 -18.44 -56.85
N PHE A 416 10.19 -17.97 -57.78
CA PHE A 416 9.83 -17.61 -59.15
C PHE A 416 10.30 -18.65 -60.19
N HIS A 417 11.19 -19.57 -59.82
CA HIS A 417 11.54 -20.70 -60.68
C HIS A 417 11.74 -21.99 -59.86
N SER A 418 11.19 -23.09 -60.33
CA SER A 418 11.47 -24.45 -59.85
C SER A 418 11.76 -25.39 -61.03
N GLY A 419 12.69 -26.33 -60.86
CA GLY A 419 13.11 -27.27 -61.92
C GLY A 419 12.14 -28.42 -62.19
N ASN A 420 10.98 -28.46 -61.52
CA ASN A 420 9.96 -29.49 -61.72
C ASN A 420 9.08 -29.18 -62.94
N ASP A 421 8.72 -30.22 -63.68
CA ASP A 421 7.84 -30.16 -64.88
C ASP A 421 6.50 -30.90 -64.67
N ASP A 422 6.34 -31.60 -63.54
CA ASP A 422 5.25 -32.55 -63.28
C ASP A 422 4.21 -32.05 -62.26
N CYS A 423 4.18 -30.74 -61.99
CA CYS A 423 3.32 -30.07 -61.01
C CYS A 423 3.43 -30.57 -59.55
N LYS A 424 4.41 -31.41 -59.20
CA LYS A 424 4.54 -31.92 -57.81
C LYS A 424 5.26 -30.95 -56.87
N VAL A 425 5.06 -31.17 -55.58
CA VAL A 425 5.79 -30.51 -54.50
C VAL A 425 7.12 -31.20 -54.21
N TYR A 426 8.16 -30.42 -53.90
CA TYR A 426 9.51 -30.89 -53.64
C TYR A 426 10.06 -30.30 -52.34
N GLU A 427 10.64 -31.15 -51.49
CA GLU A 427 11.09 -30.78 -50.14
C GLU A 427 12.40 -29.99 -50.16
N TRP A 428 12.46 -28.95 -49.33
CA TRP A 428 13.65 -28.20 -48.97
C TRP A 428 13.75 -28.07 -47.45
N THR A 429 14.97 -27.87 -46.94
CA THR A 429 15.29 -27.95 -45.52
C THR A 429 15.93 -26.65 -45.02
N ILE A 430 15.63 -26.31 -43.77
CA ILE A 430 16.15 -25.13 -43.05
C ILE A 430 17.10 -25.57 -41.94
N TRP A 431 18.25 -24.93 -41.91
CA TRP A 431 19.34 -25.22 -40.98
C TRP A 431 19.84 -23.97 -40.25
N ASP A 432 20.32 -24.18 -39.04
CA ASP A 432 21.24 -23.26 -38.36
C ASP A 432 22.65 -23.41 -38.95
N THR A 433 23.34 -22.28 -39.10
CA THR A 433 24.64 -22.20 -39.77
C THR A 433 25.53 -21.14 -39.12
N THR A 434 26.84 -21.20 -39.34
CA THR A 434 27.72 -20.06 -39.03
C THR A 434 27.48 -18.89 -39.99
N ALA A 435 28.02 -17.70 -39.71
CA ALA A 435 27.92 -16.56 -40.61
C ALA A 435 28.46 -16.85 -42.04
N SER A 436 27.69 -16.43 -43.05
CA SER A 436 28.14 -16.31 -44.44
C SER A 436 28.85 -14.97 -44.70
N SER A 437 29.60 -14.90 -45.80
CA SER A 437 30.34 -13.69 -46.21
C SER A 437 30.62 -13.70 -47.71
N THR A 438 31.15 -12.60 -48.25
CA THR A 438 31.66 -12.49 -49.63
C THR A 438 32.76 -13.50 -49.99
N ALA A 439 33.36 -14.16 -48.98
CA ALA A 439 34.33 -15.25 -49.14
C ALA A 439 33.71 -16.67 -49.07
N SER A 440 32.38 -16.80 -48.96
CA SER A 440 31.68 -18.09 -48.99
C SER A 440 31.72 -18.69 -50.39
N ARG A 441 32.14 -19.96 -50.49
CA ARG A 441 32.25 -20.74 -51.75
C ARG A 441 31.82 -22.18 -51.50
N TRP A 442 31.60 -22.98 -52.54
CA TRP A 442 31.22 -24.39 -52.34
C TRP A 442 32.24 -25.18 -51.49
N THR A 443 33.53 -24.89 -51.64
CA THR A 443 34.64 -25.51 -50.88
C THR A 443 34.89 -24.86 -49.52
N LYS A 444 34.21 -23.74 -49.22
CA LYS A 444 34.37 -22.93 -48.00
C LYS A 444 33.00 -22.37 -47.57
N GLN A 445 32.05 -23.27 -47.36
CA GLN A 445 30.70 -22.93 -46.91
C GLN A 445 30.73 -22.55 -45.42
N PRO A 446 29.73 -21.78 -44.93
CA PRO A 446 29.35 -21.83 -43.53
C PRO A 446 29.20 -23.26 -43.01
N THR A 447 29.56 -23.49 -41.74
CA THR A 447 29.33 -24.79 -41.11
C THR A 447 27.84 -24.99 -40.91
N TRP A 448 27.30 -26.10 -41.42
CA TRP A 448 25.92 -26.52 -41.22
C TRP A 448 25.82 -27.24 -39.87
N GLN A 449 25.05 -26.69 -38.92
CA GLN A 449 25.03 -27.16 -37.53
C GLN A 449 23.88 -28.14 -37.28
N GLN A 450 22.64 -27.67 -37.40
CA GLN A 450 21.44 -28.46 -37.08
C GLN A 450 20.30 -28.13 -38.04
N GLN A 451 19.56 -29.15 -38.49
CA GLN A 451 18.29 -28.98 -39.19
C GLN A 451 17.19 -28.64 -38.18
N TYR A 452 16.38 -27.63 -38.49
CA TYR A 452 15.24 -27.23 -37.65
C TYR A 452 13.88 -27.48 -38.31
N HIS A 453 13.80 -27.45 -39.65
CA HIS A 453 12.54 -27.66 -40.36
C HIS A 453 12.75 -28.22 -41.78
N SER A 454 11.68 -28.76 -42.38
CA SER A 454 11.58 -29.01 -43.81
C SER A 454 10.19 -28.59 -44.33
N SER A 455 10.14 -28.08 -45.56
CA SER A 455 8.90 -27.64 -46.20
C SER A 455 8.83 -28.19 -47.63
N THR A 456 7.63 -28.57 -48.06
CA THR A 456 7.36 -29.06 -49.42
C THR A 456 6.82 -27.98 -50.36
N GLN A 457 6.55 -26.77 -49.84
CA GLN A 457 5.95 -25.70 -50.63
C GLN A 457 6.81 -25.37 -51.86
N THR A 458 6.16 -25.34 -53.03
CA THR A 458 6.79 -25.19 -54.35
C THR A 458 5.97 -24.24 -55.21
N LYS A 459 6.62 -23.26 -55.85
CA LYS A 459 6.04 -22.24 -56.75
C LYS A 459 7.00 -21.98 -57.92
N GLY A 460 6.62 -21.09 -58.83
CA GLY A 460 7.44 -20.73 -59.99
C GLY A 460 7.68 -21.89 -60.95
N ASN A 461 6.70 -22.78 -61.14
CA ASN A 461 6.82 -23.86 -62.12
C ASN A 461 6.33 -23.35 -63.50
N PRO A 462 7.22 -23.19 -64.50
CA PRO A 462 6.85 -22.61 -65.80
C PRO A 462 5.91 -23.49 -66.64
N ALA A 463 5.80 -24.79 -66.32
CA ALA A 463 4.89 -25.73 -66.97
C ALA A 463 3.53 -25.88 -66.23
N CYS A 464 3.37 -25.30 -65.03
CA CYS A 464 2.25 -25.59 -64.13
C CYS A 464 1.47 -24.34 -63.72
N THR A 465 0.32 -24.08 -64.37
CA THR A 465 -0.53 -22.90 -64.12
C THR A 465 -1.13 -22.82 -62.71
N THR A 466 -1.14 -23.90 -61.94
CA THR A 466 -1.58 -23.94 -60.53
C THR A 466 -0.45 -23.62 -59.52
N ALA A 467 0.80 -23.59 -59.99
CA ALA A 467 1.98 -23.24 -59.20
C ALA A 467 2.80 -22.10 -59.86
N PRO A 468 2.19 -20.94 -60.16
CA PRO A 468 2.92 -19.76 -60.63
C PRO A 468 3.87 -19.24 -59.56
N ASP A 469 4.67 -18.23 -59.89
CA ASP A 469 5.53 -17.48 -58.96
C ASP A 469 4.78 -17.10 -57.68
N GLY A 470 5.40 -17.30 -56.53
CA GLY A 470 4.73 -17.07 -55.26
C GLY A 470 5.59 -17.31 -54.03
N TRP A 471 5.07 -16.88 -52.89
CA TRP A 471 5.68 -17.17 -51.59
C TRP A 471 5.62 -18.68 -51.29
N ILE A 472 6.76 -19.23 -50.89
CA ILE A 472 6.89 -20.50 -50.18
C ILE A 472 7.35 -20.21 -48.75
N SER A 473 6.81 -20.94 -47.77
CA SER A 473 7.06 -20.69 -46.35
C SER A 473 7.40 -21.95 -45.56
N ALA A 474 7.95 -21.75 -44.37
CA ALA A 474 8.33 -22.77 -43.41
C ALA A 474 8.30 -22.22 -41.97
N ASP A 475 7.87 -23.05 -41.02
CA ASP A 475 7.89 -22.73 -39.58
C ASP A 475 9.33 -22.85 -39.07
N VAL A 476 9.84 -21.75 -38.53
CA VAL A 476 11.19 -21.62 -37.97
C VAL A 476 11.16 -21.20 -36.51
N THR A 477 10.01 -21.34 -35.82
CA THR A 477 9.81 -20.94 -34.41
C THR A 477 10.92 -21.46 -33.49
N THR A 478 11.30 -22.73 -33.65
CA THR A 478 12.33 -23.39 -32.84
C THR A 478 13.76 -22.89 -33.14
N LEU A 479 14.05 -22.50 -34.38
CA LEU A 479 15.33 -21.91 -34.80
C LEU A 479 15.45 -20.46 -34.31
N VAL A 480 14.38 -19.67 -34.46
CA VAL A 480 14.39 -18.28 -34.01
C VAL A 480 14.41 -18.20 -32.48
N GLN A 481 13.79 -19.16 -31.79
CA GLN A 481 13.90 -19.29 -30.34
C GLN A 481 15.33 -19.61 -29.89
N SER A 482 16.10 -20.45 -30.61
CA SER A 482 17.48 -20.75 -30.21
C SER A 482 18.39 -19.54 -30.36
N TRP A 483 18.25 -18.75 -31.44
CA TRP A 483 18.94 -17.46 -31.60
C TRP A 483 18.57 -16.44 -30.50
N SER A 484 17.27 -16.35 -30.15
CA SER A 484 16.81 -15.49 -29.05
C SER A 484 17.46 -15.87 -27.72
N SER A 485 17.43 -17.15 -27.36
CA SER A 485 17.99 -17.68 -26.11
C SER A 485 19.53 -17.61 -26.05
N ALA A 486 20.21 -17.54 -27.20
CA ALA A 486 21.65 -17.30 -27.28
C ALA A 486 22.02 -15.82 -27.08
N LEU A 487 21.03 -14.91 -26.99
CA LEU A 487 21.19 -13.46 -26.97
C LEU A 487 21.85 -12.90 -28.24
N ASP A 488 21.79 -13.63 -29.34
CA ASP A 488 22.49 -13.27 -30.57
C ASP A 488 21.83 -12.10 -31.30
N GLY A 489 22.67 -11.17 -31.78
CA GLY A 489 22.21 -10.02 -32.58
C GLY A 489 21.96 -10.34 -34.04
N LYS A 490 22.37 -11.53 -34.49
CA LYS A 490 22.18 -12.01 -35.85
C LYS A 490 21.86 -13.51 -35.82
N GLY A 491 20.86 -13.92 -36.60
CA GLY A 491 20.55 -15.32 -36.86
C GLY A 491 21.05 -15.73 -38.26
N HIS A 492 21.59 -16.93 -38.40
CA HIS A 492 22.26 -17.38 -39.63
C HIS A 492 21.61 -18.66 -40.17
N MET A 493 20.84 -18.51 -41.25
CA MET A 493 20.00 -19.56 -41.82
C MET A 493 20.63 -20.17 -43.08
N GLY A 494 20.70 -21.51 -43.15
CA GLY A 494 21.04 -22.26 -44.36
C GLY A 494 19.81 -22.87 -45.03
N LEU A 495 19.76 -22.80 -46.37
CA LEU A 495 18.70 -23.33 -47.22
C LEU A 495 19.28 -24.33 -48.24
N ARG A 496 18.69 -25.52 -48.32
CA ARG A 496 19.05 -26.53 -49.33
C ARG A 496 17.85 -27.41 -49.71
N ALA A 497 17.82 -27.93 -50.93
CA ALA A 497 16.90 -29.01 -51.29
C ALA A 497 17.15 -30.26 -50.42
N ALA A 498 16.13 -31.06 -50.17
CA ALA A 498 16.26 -32.29 -49.39
C ALA A 498 17.00 -33.41 -50.15
N THR A 499 16.97 -33.36 -51.49
CA THR A 499 17.61 -34.33 -52.39
C THR A 499 18.32 -33.60 -53.53
N ASP A 500 19.26 -34.30 -54.21
CA ASP A 500 19.86 -33.85 -55.47
C ASP A 500 19.01 -34.20 -56.71
N ASP A 501 17.70 -34.46 -56.53
CA ASP A 501 16.75 -34.60 -57.64
C ASP A 501 16.67 -33.26 -58.39
N VAL A 502 16.80 -33.33 -59.71
CA VAL A 502 16.75 -32.18 -60.60
C VAL A 502 15.46 -31.36 -60.45
N LYS A 503 14.35 -32.04 -60.14
CA LYS A 503 13.04 -31.41 -59.91
C LYS A 503 12.94 -30.67 -58.58
N ALA A 504 13.89 -30.88 -57.66
CA ALA A 504 13.95 -30.16 -56.38
C ALA A 504 14.68 -28.81 -56.47
N TRP A 505 15.27 -28.47 -57.62
CA TRP A 505 15.85 -27.15 -57.89
C TRP A 505 14.85 -26.02 -57.63
N LYS A 506 15.28 -24.98 -56.91
CA LYS A 506 14.53 -23.73 -56.69
C LYS A 506 15.42 -22.52 -56.81
N ARG A 507 14.84 -21.44 -57.35
CA ARG A 507 15.36 -20.08 -57.30
C ARG A 507 14.36 -19.19 -56.57
N VAL A 508 14.85 -18.40 -55.63
CA VAL A 508 14.06 -17.45 -54.85
C VAL A 508 14.71 -16.07 -54.86
N ASN A 509 13.94 -15.00 -54.65
CA ASN A 509 14.51 -13.64 -54.61
C ASN A 509 15.53 -13.49 -53.47
N SER A 510 16.60 -12.73 -53.69
CA SER A 510 17.57 -12.32 -52.66
C SER A 510 17.19 -10.99 -51.97
N ALA A 511 18.03 -10.53 -51.05
CA ALA A 511 17.99 -9.18 -50.47
C ALA A 511 18.13 -8.06 -51.50
N ASN A 512 18.78 -8.33 -52.64
CA ASN A 512 19.05 -7.36 -53.71
C ASN A 512 17.83 -7.17 -54.65
N ALA A 513 16.97 -8.19 -54.77
CA ALA A 513 15.77 -8.19 -55.62
C ALA A 513 14.82 -7.03 -55.31
N THR A 514 14.46 -6.23 -56.30
CA THR A 514 13.68 -4.99 -56.10
C THR A 514 12.22 -5.19 -55.69
N SER A 515 11.73 -6.41 -55.73
CA SER A 515 10.41 -6.81 -55.22
C SER A 515 10.52 -8.12 -54.44
N ASN A 516 9.56 -8.39 -53.56
CA ASN A 516 9.41 -9.66 -52.82
C ASN A 516 10.71 -10.25 -52.21
N PRO A 517 11.56 -9.46 -51.51
CA PRO A 517 12.76 -9.97 -50.86
C PRO A 517 12.39 -10.95 -49.72
N PRO A 518 13.30 -11.85 -49.29
CA PRO A 518 13.06 -12.78 -48.20
C PRO A 518 12.55 -12.07 -46.94
N LYS A 519 11.51 -12.66 -46.32
CA LYS A 519 10.90 -12.18 -45.07
C LYS A 519 11.00 -13.21 -43.97
N LEU A 520 11.10 -12.74 -42.72
CA LEU A 520 10.98 -13.53 -41.51
C LEU A 520 10.02 -12.82 -40.56
N ASN A 521 8.84 -13.42 -40.33
CA ASN A 521 7.88 -12.91 -39.35
C ASN A 521 8.11 -13.63 -38.03
N VAL A 522 8.22 -12.88 -36.94
CA VAL A 522 8.46 -13.42 -35.59
C VAL A 522 7.45 -12.81 -34.64
N THR A 523 6.64 -13.62 -33.97
CA THR A 523 5.81 -13.20 -32.83
C THR A 523 6.49 -13.64 -31.54
N TRP A 524 6.62 -12.71 -30.60
CA TRP A 524 7.43 -12.85 -29.42
C TRP A 524 6.92 -11.98 -28.25
N ASN A 525 7.36 -12.29 -27.04
CA ASN A 525 7.12 -11.48 -25.83
C ASN A 525 8.41 -11.43 -25.00
N TYR A 526 8.60 -10.39 -24.19
CA TYR A 526 9.60 -10.51 -23.13
C TYR A 526 9.08 -11.42 -22.01
N ARG A 527 9.98 -11.81 -21.12
CA ARG A 527 9.63 -12.47 -19.87
C ARG A 527 9.73 -11.47 -18.73
N PRO A 528 8.92 -11.62 -17.67
CA PRO A 528 9.12 -10.85 -16.47
C PRO A 528 10.47 -11.25 -15.84
N GLY A 529 11.22 -10.25 -15.41
CA GLY A 529 12.55 -10.42 -14.82
C GLY A 529 12.53 -11.07 -13.44
N ASP A 530 13.72 -11.33 -12.92
CA ASP A 530 13.89 -11.88 -11.57
C ASP A 530 13.35 -10.95 -10.47
N GLY A 531 12.98 -11.55 -9.35
CA GLY A 531 12.69 -10.82 -8.11
C GLY A 531 13.92 -10.12 -7.58
N THR A 532 13.91 -8.78 -7.59
CA THR A 532 15.08 -7.94 -7.27
C THR A 532 15.11 -7.46 -5.82
N ALA A 533 14.01 -7.55 -5.09
CA ALA A 533 13.80 -6.82 -3.84
C ALA A 533 13.02 -7.62 -2.79
N GLN A 534 13.18 -8.94 -2.72
CA GLN A 534 12.52 -9.83 -1.77
C GLN A 534 12.59 -9.32 -0.31
N GLN A 535 11.45 -9.03 0.30
CA GLN A 535 11.31 -8.62 1.71
C GLN A 535 10.21 -9.38 2.43
N ALA A 536 10.39 -9.60 3.73
CA ALA A 536 9.34 -10.05 4.65
C ALA A 536 9.10 -8.97 5.72
N GLY A 537 7.84 -8.69 6.04
CA GLY A 537 7.47 -7.69 7.05
C GLY A 537 5.97 -7.66 7.36
N PRO A 538 5.47 -6.66 8.11
CA PRO A 538 6.24 -5.62 8.79
C PRO A 538 7.24 -6.19 9.83
N PRO A 539 8.33 -5.46 10.15
CA PRO A 539 8.66 -4.09 9.75
C PRO A 539 9.41 -3.95 8.41
N PHE A 540 9.71 -5.05 7.71
CA PHE A 540 10.62 -5.05 6.54
C PHE A 540 12.04 -4.59 6.91
N LYS A 541 12.63 -5.23 7.94
CA LYS A 541 14.04 -5.07 8.31
C LYS A 541 14.75 -6.41 8.25
N SER A 542 16.00 -6.40 7.79
CA SER A 542 16.87 -7.57 7.74
C SER A 542 18.22 -7.32 8.41
N TYR A 543 18.78 -8.37 9.00
CA TYR A 543 20.04 -8.33 9.74
C TYR A 543 20.85 -9.55 9.32
N ALA A 544 22.05 -9.32 8.78
CA ALA A 544 22.89 -10.37 8.17
C ALA A 544 22.15 -11.25 7.11
N GLY A 545 21.14 -10.70 6.43
CA GLY A 545 20.35 -11.39 5.41
C GLY A 545 19.10 -12.13 5.92
N LEU A 546 18.90 -12.23 7.24
CA LEU A 546 17.69 -12.75 7.87
C LEU A 546 16.69 -11.59 8.10
N TRP A 547 15.49 -11.67 7.53
CA TRP A 547 14.41 -10.72 7.81
C TRP A 547 13.75 -11.02 9.15
N ALA A 548 13.29 -9.99 9.86
CA ALA A 548 12.47 -10.15 11.07
C ALA A 548 11.04 -9.70 10.78
N VAL A 549 10.04 -10.46 11.27
CA VAL A 549 8.61 -10.11 11.12
C VAL A 549 7.86 -10.19 12.44
N ASN A 550 7.04 -9.18 12.75
CA ASN A 550 6.31 -9.08 14.02
C ASN A 550 4.90 -9.68 14.01
N THR A 551 4.60 -10.56 13.05
CA THR A 551 3.30 -11.20 12.91
C THR A 551 3.42 -12.61 12.37
N THR A 552 2.50 -13.51 12.75
CA THR A 552 2.34 -14.85 12.15
C THR A 552 1.63 -14.81 10.79
N THR A 553 1.22 -13.63 10.32
CA THR A 553 0.66 -13.41 8.98
C THR A 553 1.40 -12.28 8.25
N PRO A 554 2.72 -12.40 8.04
CA PRO A 554 3.52 -11.37 7.42
C PRO A 554 3.12 -11.17 5.95
N THR A 555 3.34 -9.95 5.49
CA THR A 555 3.40 -9.63 4.07
C THR A 555 4.79 -10.00 3.56
N LEU A 556 4.84 -10.93 2.60
CA LEU A 556 6.01 -11.14 1.76
C LEU A 556 5.82 -10.28 0.51
N ARG A 557 6.87 -9.60 0.07
CA ARG A 557 6.82 -8.74 -1.11
C ARG A 557 8.10 -8.76 -1.90
N ASP A 558 8.00 -8.43 -3.18
CA ASP A 558 9.12 -8.36 -4.11
C ASP A 558 8.82 -7.34 -5.21
N LYS A 559 9.83 -7.00 -6.01
CA LYS A 559 9.72 -6.17 -7.21
C LYS A 559 10.23 -6.95 -8.41
N PHE A 560 9.37 -7.09 -9.40
CA PHE A 560 9.69 -7.65 -10.71
C PHE A 560 9.66 -6.53 -11.75
N SER A 561 10.50 -6.64 -12.76
CA SER A 561 10.48 -5.79 -13.96
C SER A 561 9.83 -6.55 -15.11
N ASP A 562 9.18 -5.84 -16.02
CA ASP A 562 8.94 -6.32 -17.37
C ASP A 562 9.39 -5.26 -18.38
N ALA A 563 9.89 -5.71 -19.53
CA ALA A 563 10.54 -4.87 -20.53
C ALA A 563 9.54 -4.28 -21.54
N ASP A 564 8.46 -5.02 -21.85
CA ASP A 564 7.33 -4.52 -22.66
C ASP A 564 6.33 -3.69 -21.82
N GLY A 565 6.35 -3.86 -20.50
CA GLY A 565 5.56 -3.09 -19.55
C GLY A 565 4.32 -3.81 -19.03
N ASP A 566 4.15 -5.10 -19.34
CA ASP A 566 3.00 -5.89 -18.88
C ASP A 566 2.89 -5.97 -17.36
N THR A 567 1.66 -6.16 -16.87
CA THR A 567 1.43 -6.30 -15.43
C THR A 567 1.90 -7.66 -14.96
N VAL A 568 2.66 -7.69 -13.87
CA VAL A 568 3.31 -8.88 -13.32
C VAL A 568 2.71 -9.27 -11.98
N ASN A 569 2.46 -10.56 -11.76
CA ASN A 569 2.23 -11.10 -10.42
C ASN A 569 3.46 -11.86 -9.92
N GLY A 570 3.55 -12.05 -8.60
CA GLY A 570 4.57 -12.87 -7.96
C GLY A 570 3.96 -14.15 -7.39
N THR A 571 4.53 -15.29 -7.77
CA THR A 571 4.36 -16.56 -7.06
C THR A 571 5.40 -16.65 -5.95
N PHE A 572 4.96 -16.60 -4.69
CA PHE A 572 5.77 -16.71 -3.48
C PHE A 572 5.71 -18.14 -2.95
N GLN A 573 6.85 -18.82 -2.92
CA GLN A 573 6.99 -20.15 -2.34
C GLN A 573 7.51 -20.06 -0.91
N VAL A 574 6.81 -20.62 0.10
CA VAL A 574 7.13 -20.44 1.54
C VAL A 574 7.32 -21.77 2.28
N TYR A 575 8.49 -21.95 2.90
CA TYR A 575 8.95 -23.21 3.52
C TYR A 575 9.41 -22.99 4.97
N ASP A 576 9.17 -23.95 5.86
CA ASP A 576 9.85 -24.05 7.16
C ASP A 576 11.35 -24.32 6.89
N ALA A 577 12.23 -23.44 7.37
CA ALA A 577 13.62 -23.43 6.94
C ALA A 577 14.41 -24.65 7.42
N ALA A 578 14.07 -25.15 8.62
CA ALA A 578 14.75 -26.27 9.28
C ALA A 578 14.31 -27.63 8.73
N THR A 579 13.02 -27.82 8.46
CA THR A 579 12.47 -29.08 7.94
C THR A 579 12.46 -29.16 6.41
N ASN A 580 12.67 -28.03 5.73
CA ASN A 580 12.58 -27.88 4.27
C ASN A 580 11.23 -28.37 3.70
N LYS A 581 10.13 -28.11 4.43
CA LYS A 581 8.76 -28.46 4.04
C LYS A 581 7.95 -27.19 3.72
N PRO A 582 7.03 -27.23 2.75
CA PRO A 582 6.13 -26.12 2.47
C PRO A 582 5.16 -25.84 3.63
N ILE A 583 4.63 -24.62 3.68
CA ILE A 583 3.38 -24.34 4.42
C ILE A 583 2.23 -25.19 3.86
N THR A 584 1.23 -25.52 4.69
CA THR A 584 0.14 -26.45 4.33
C THR A 584 -1.09 -25.76 3.73
N THR A 585 -1.12 -24.43 3.70
CA THR A 585 -2.19 -23.64 3.06
C THR A 585 -1.58 -22.47 2.28
N PRO A 586 -1.73 -22.44 0.94
CA PRO A 586 -2.36 -23.46 0.08
C PRO A 586 -1.64 -24.82 0.13
N ALA A 587 -2.38 -25.90 -0.16
CA ALA A 587 -1.82 -27.25 -0.19
C ALA A 587 -0.90 -27.44 -1.41
N GLY A 588 0.13 -28.30 -1.28
CA GLY A 588 1.15 -28.53 -2.30
C GLY A 588 2.47 -27.88 -1.93
N GLU A 589 3.16 -27.30 -2.91
CA GLU A 589 4.50 -26.70 -2.78
C GLU A 589 4.50 -25.32 -2.08
N GLY A 590 3.53 -25.03 -1.19
CA GLY A 590 3.50 -23.80 -0.36
C GLY A 590 3.48 -22.49 -1.17
N LEU A 591 2.78 -22.49 -2.31
CA LEU A 591 2.74 -21.37 -3.26
C LEU A 591 1.58 -20.42 -2.95
N ILE A 592 1.88 -19.12 -2.85
CA ILE A 592 0.90 -18.03 -2.71
C ILE A 592 1.14 -17.05 -3.85
N VAL A 593 0.10 -16.70 -4.61
CA VAL A 593 0.22 -15.80 -5.77
C VAL A 593 -0.32 -14.42 -5.40
N SER A 594 0.39 -13.34 -5.76
CA SER A 594 -0.09 -11.97 -5.58
C SER A 594 -1.15 -11.61 -6.62
N GLU A 595 -1.82 -10.47 -6.42
CA GLU A 595 -2.48 -9.82 -7.56
C GLU A 595 -1.43 -9.29 -8.55
N PHE A 596 -1.88 -8.99 -9.76
CA PHE A 596 -1.07 -8.35 -10.80
C PHE A 596 -0.78 -6.89 -10.44
N VAL A 597 0.50 -6.49 -10.50
CA VAL A 597 0.98 -5.13 -10.26
C VAL A 597 1.71 -4.60 -11.50
N LYS A 598 1.97 -3.29 -11.56
CA LYS A 598 2.81 -2.72 -12.62
C LYS A 598 4.29 -3.08 -12.39
N PRO A 599 5.11 -3.21 -13.45
CA PRO A 599 6.56 -3.40 -13.32
C PRO A 599 7.22 -2.38 -12.39
N GLY A 600 8.02 -2.87 -11.46
CA GLY A 600 8.69 -2.08 -10.43
C GLY A 600 7.86 -1.80 -9.18
N GLU A 601 6.56 -2.11 -9.16
CA GLU A 601 5.73 -2.04 -7.95
C GLU A 601 5.88 -3.26 -7.03
N TRP A 602 5.40 -3.13 -5.79
CA TRP A 602 5.45 -4.20 -4.79
C TRP A 602 4.38 -5.27 -5.02
N ALA A 603 4.73 -6.30 -5.79
CA ALA A 603 3.98 -7.56 -5.78
C ALA A 603 4.03 -8.13 -4.35
N SER A 604 2.87 -8.35 -3.73
CA SER A 604 2.77 -8.63 -2.30
C SER A 604 1.76 -9.74 -2.02
N VAL A 605 2.08 -10.65 -1.10
CA VAL A 605 1.18 -11.67 -0.56
C VAL A 605 1.19 -11.63 0.97
N LYS A 606 0.06 -11.97 1.59
CA LYS A 606 -0.01 -12.20 3.04
C LYS A 606 0.02 -13.69 3.31
N VAL A 607 0.92 -14.16 4.17
CA VAL A 607 0.95 -15.58 4.56
C VAL A 607 -0.33 -15.93 5.34
N PRO A 608 -1.05 -17.01 5.00
CA PRO A 608 -2.30 -17.37 5.67
C PRO A 608 -2.14 -17.62 7.17
N ALA A 609 -3.21 -17.36 7.92
CA ALA A 609 -3.25 -17.61 9.36
C ALA A 609 -3.04 -19.10 9.71
N GLY A 610 -2.40 -19.35 10.85
CA GLY A 610 -2.13 -20.71 11.34
C GLY A 610 -0.96 -21.45 10.66
N GLN A 611 -0.34 -20.86 9.64
CA GLN A 611 0.81 -21.46 8.93
C GLN A 611 2.15 -21.25 9.65
N LEU A 612 2.28 -20.10 10.32
CA LEU A 612 3.53 -19.67 10.93
C LEU A 612 3.46 -19.72 12.47
N VAL A 613 4.56 -20.13 13.09
CA VAL A 613 4.72 -20.23 14.54
C VAL A 613 5.77 -19.22 15.01
N ASN A 614 5.47 -18.53 16.11
CA ASN A 614 6.41 -17.63 16.77
C ASN A 614 7.71 -18.35 17.19
N GLY A 615 8.85 -17.68 17.04
CA GLY A 615 10.18 -18.22 17.33
C GLY A 615 10.75 -19.16 16.26
N LYS A 616 10.06 -19.37 15.13
CA LYS A 616 10.57 -20.17 14.01
C LYS A 616 11.12 -19.33 12.85
N THR A 617 12.13 -19.90 12.18
CA THR A 617 12.64 -19.39 10.89
C THR A 617 11.97 -20.10 9.72
N TYR A 618 11.53 -19.31 8.76
CA TYR A 618 10.97 -19.72 7.48
C TYR A 618 11.84 -19.16 6.36
N LYS A 619 11.67 -19.68 5.15
CA LYS A 619 12.31 -19.15 3.95
C LYS A 619 11.32 -19.04 2.82
N PHE A 620 11.49 -18.02 1.99
CA PHE A 620 10.69 -17.83 0.80
C PHE A 620 11.54 -17.50 -0.43
N ARG A 621 10.98 -17.79 -1.59
CA ARG A 621 11.49 -17.34 -2.90
C ARG A 621 10.34 -17.00 -3.82
N THR A 622 10.65 -16.35 -4.93
CA THR A 622 9.69 -15.71 -5.82
C THR A 622 9.93 -16.08 -7.27
N ASN A 623 8.86 -16.15 -8.06
CA ASN A 623 8.90 -16.32 -9.51
C ASN A 623 7.79 -15.47 -10.12
N ALA A 624 8.09 -14.73 -11.19
CA ALA A 624 7.18 -13.75 -11.77
C ALA A 624 6.35 -14.34 -12.91
N TYR A 625 5.14 -13.80 -13.11
CA TYR A 625 4.24 -14.15 -14.21
C TYR A 625 3.59 -12.89 -14.81
N ASP A 626 3.71 -12.67 -16.12
CA ASP A 626 3.22 -11.47 -16.83
C ASP A 626 1.73 -11.57 -17.29
N GLY A 627 1.12 -12.75 -17.15
CA GLY A 627 -0.21 -13.06 -17.70
C GLY A 627 -0.19 -14.16 -18.77
N THR A 628 0.96 -14.35 -19.41
CA THR A 628 1.22 -15.26 -20.53
C THR A 628 2.41 -16.20 -20.25
N HIS A 629 3.45 -15.73 -19.56
CA HIS A 629 4.71 -16.42 -19.33
C HIS A 629 5.19 -16.30 -17.88
N TYR A 630 5.75 -17.39 -17.37
CA TYR A 630 6.57 -17.37 -16.16
C TYR A 630 8.03 -17.00 -16.51
N ASN A 631 8.71 -16.34 -15.58
CA ASN A 631 10.16 -16.33 -15.55
C ASN A 631 10.67 -17.80 -15.42
N LEU A 632 11.79 -18.13 -16.07
CA LEU A 632 12.37 -19.47 -16.08
C LEU A 632 12.91 -19.91 -14.72
N ASN A 633 13.34 -18.96 -13.87
CA ASN A 633 13.96 -19.25 -12.59
C ASN A 633 13.13 -18.71 -11.42
N PHE A 634 13.15 -19.44 -10.29
CA PHE A 634 12.86 -18.81 -9.01
C PHE A 634 14.08 -18.02 -8.55
N SER A 635 13.84 -16.90 -7.90
CA SER A 635 14.86 -16.13 -7.18
C SER A 635 15.54 -16.98 -6.08
N PRO A 636 16.70 -16.53 -5.57
CA PRO A 636 17.34 -17.15 -4.41
C PRO A 636 16.42 -17.19 -3.18
N TRP A 637 16.62 -18.17 -2.30
CA TRP A 637 15.91 -18.20 -1.03
C TRP A 637 16.29 -17.02 -0.12
N ARG A 638 15.30 -16.42 0.54
CA ARG A 638 15.46 -15.46 1.64
C ARG A 638 14.82 -15.99 2.89
N GLU A 639 15.52 -15.87 4.01
CA GLU A 639 15.03 -16.34 5.30
C GLU A 639 14.35 -15.20 6.06
N PHE A 640 13.33 -15.54 6.84
CA PHE A 640 12.71 -14.64 7.80
C PHE A 640 12.36 -15.38 9.09
N VAL A 641 12.58 -14.73 10.23
CA VAL A 641 12.18 -15.22 11.56
C VAL A 641 10.88 -14.55 11.99
N VAL A 642 9.94 -15.36 12.47
CA VAL A 642 8.66 -14.90 13.00
C VAL A 642 8.82 -14.63 14.48
N ASP A 643 8.66 -13.37 14.87
CA ASP A 643 8.98 -12.87 16.19
C ASP A 643 7.88 -11.93 16.65
N THR A 644 6.79 -12.49 17.18
CA THR A 644 5.60 -11.75 17.63
C THR A 644 5.64 -11.43 19.13
N THR A 645 6.78 -11.67 19.79
CA THR A 645 6.91 -11.52 21.23
C THR A 645 7.63 -10.21 21.53
N ALA A 646 6.85 -9.18 21.86
CA ALA A 646 7.42 -7.93 22.34
C ALA A 646 8.34 -8.17 23.55
N PRO A 647 9.50 -7.49 23.62
CA PRO A 647 10.39 -7.53 24.77
C PRO A 647 9.64 -7.26 26.08
N GLY A 648 10.13 -7.89 27.15
CA GLY A 648 9.72 -7.54 28.50
C GLY A 648 10.05 -6.08 28.84
N VAL A 649 9.52 -5.62 29.99
CA VAL A 649 9.98 -4.37 30.61
C VAL A 649 11.50 -4.44 30.79
N PRO A 650 12.27 -3.39 30.43
CA PRO A 650 13.71 -3.34 30.69
C PRO A 650 14.07 -3.77 32.12
N LYS A 651 14.90 -4.81 32.21
CA LYS A 651 15.30 -5.48 33.45
C LYS A 651 15.88 -4.52 34.49
N SER A 652 16.69 -3.55 34.06
CA SER A 652 17.08 -2.41 34.89
C SER A 652 17.35 -1.17 34.04
N VAL A 653 16.98 -0.02 34.57
CA VAL A 653 17.59 1.27 34.20
C VAL A 653 18.36 1.72 35.45
N VAL A 654 19.55 2.29 35.29
CA VAL A 654 20.41 2.75 36.39
C VAL A 654 21.08 4.05 35.99
N SER A 655 21.06 5.06 36.86
CA SER A 655 21.84 6.28 36.73
C SER A 655 22.54 6.57 38.06
N GLU A 656 23.84 6.86 38.00
CA GLU A 656 24.60 7.32 39.16
C GLU A 656 24.31 8.80 39.46
N THR A 657 24.13 9.61 38.42
CA THR A 657 23.75 11.02 38.51
C THR A 657 22.34 11.18 39.08
N TYR A 658 21.38 10.37 38.61
CA TYR A 658 19.96 10.45 39.00
C TYR A 658 19.43 9.13 39.58
N PRO A 659 19.75 8.75 40.83
CA PRO A 659 19.41 7.43 41.35
C PRO A 659 17.88 7.21 41.49
N GLU A 660 17.41 6.01 41.14
CA GLU A 660 15.98 5.66 41.04
C GLU A 660 15.22 5.96 42.36
N ASN A 661 14.12 6.70 42.25
CA ASN A 661 13.27 7.17 43.36
C ASN A 661 14.01 7.94 44.48
N LEU A 662 15.20 8.45 44.17
CA LEU A 662 15.99 9.31 45.05
C LEU A 662 16.30 10.62 44.33
N PRO A 663 16.67 11.67 45.09
CA PRO A 663 17.18 12.86 44.48
C PRO A 663 18.68 12.75 44.16
N GLY A 664 19.06 13.21 42.97
CA GLY A 664 20.43 13.26 42.47
C GLY A 664 20.58 14.29 41.34
N GLY A 665 21.82 14.65 41.01
CA GLY A 665 22.17 15.61 39.98
C GLY A 665 21.62 17.02 40.19
N ALA A 666 21.89 17.89 39.22
CA ALA A 666 21.32 19.22 39.10
C ALA A 666 20.49 19.37 37.81
N VAL A 667 19.72 20.46 37.70
CA VAL A 667 19.04 20.87 36.47
C VAL A 667 20.06 21.07 35.34
N GLY A 668 19.80 20.50 34.16
CA GLY A 668 20.68 20.60 33.00
C GLY A 668 21.99 19.77 33.08
N GLU A 669 22.23 19.05 34.17
CA GLU A 669 23.37 18.12 34.26
C GLU A 669 23.11 16.86 33.43
N GLN A 670 24.11 16.39 32.69
CA GLN A 670 23.91 15.23 31.82
C GLN A 670 24.05 13.92 32.61
N GLY A 671 22.94 13.22 32.80
CA GLY A 671 22.91 11.89 33.41
C GLY A 671 23.14 10.80 32.38
N ARG A 672 24.01 9.84 32.69
CA ARG A 672 24.11 8.56 31.97
C ARG A 672 23.07 7.60 32.54
N PHE A 673 22.25 7.02 31.68
CA PHE A 673 21.25 6.02 32.01
C PHE A 673 21.66 4.70 31.36
N ASP A 674 22.12 3.76 32.17
CA ASP A 674 22.45 2.40 31.76
C ASP A 674 21.22 1.53 31.78
N VAL A 675 20.93 0.90 30.63
CA VAL A 675 19.74 0.09 30.40
C VAL A 675 20.18 -1.35 30.16
N ASP A 676 19.78 -2.25 31.06
CA ASP A 676 19.74 -3.69 30.80
C ASP A 676 18.33 -4.00 30.28
N THR A 677 18.21 -4.30 29.00
CA THR A 677 16.93 -4.64 28.35
C THR A 677 16.42 -6.00 28.82
N GLY A 678 17.30 -6.85 29.35
CA GLY A 678 17.03 -8.23 29.72
C GLY A 678 16.97 -9.22 28.54
N VAL A 679 17.15 -8.75 27.30
CA VAL A 679 17.02 -9.58 26.08
C VAL A 679 18.14 -9.25 25.07
N ASP A 680 18.86 -10.27 24.61
CA ASP A 680 20.04 -10.11 23.76
C ASP A 680 19.73 -9.67 22.31
N ASP A 681 18.46 -9.78 21.88
CA ASP A 681 17.95 -9.36 20.57
C ASP A 681 17.37 -7.93 20.55
N ALA A 682 17.48 -7.20 21.67
CA ALA A 682 17.19 -5.78 21.69
C ALA A 682 18.12 -5.03 20.73
N ARG A 683 17.52 -4.35 19.76
CA ARG A 683 18.18 -3.59 18.71
C ARG A 683 18.30 -2.11 19.08
N ASP A 684 17.21 -1.54 19.56
CA ASP A 684 17.16 -0.16 20.03
C ASP A 684 16.60 -0.11 21.46
N VAL A 685 17.00 0.91 22.21
CA VAL A 685 16.27 1.41 23.37
C VAL A 685 15.62 2.72 22.97
N GLU A 686 14.32 2.81 23.13
CA GLU A 686 13.60 4.06 23.05
C GLU A 686 13.46 4.68 24.45
N TYR A 687 13.71 5.97 24.55
CA TYR A 687 13.63 6.72 25.79
C TYR A 687 13.02 8.12 25.61
N ARG A 688 12.50 8.68 26.69
CA ARG A 688 12.16 10.11 26.80
C ARG A 688 12.24 10.55 28.26
N ILE A 689 12.74 11.76 28.51
CA ILE A 689 12.79 12.38 29.85
C ILE A 689 11.89 13.61 29.86
N GLY A 690 11.27 13.90 30.99
CA GLY A 690 10.62 15.18 31.23
C GLY A 690 10.05 15.26 32.64
N PRO A 691 9.21 16.28 32.92
CA PRO A 691 8.57 16.42 34.22
C PRO A 691 7.78 15.16 34.58
N ALA A 692 7.79 14.80 35.87
CA ALA A 692 6.75 13.95 36.44
C ALA A 692 5.47 14.79 36.50
N ASP A 693 4.76 14.82 35.38
CA ASP A 693 3.56 15.62 35.15
C ASP A 693 2.51 15.35 36.24
N THR A 694 2.17 16.37 37.02
CA THR A 694 1.23 16.28 38.15
C THR A 694 -0.21 16.59 37.78
N ASP A 695 -0.49 16.95 36.52
CA ASP A 695 -1.70 17.70 36.22
C ASP A 695 -2.76 16.80 35.53
N ASP A 696 -4.04 17.16 35.72
CA ASP A 696 -5.22 16.45 35.20
C ASP A 696 -5.25 16.50 33.65
N ASP A 697 -5.70 15.40 33.01
CA ASP A 697 -6.21 15.30 31.60
C ASP A 697 -5.90 13.94 30.90
N GLY A 698 -5.91 12.83 31.64
CA GLY A 698 -6.23 11.50 31.08
C GLY A 698 -5.29 10.90 30.01
N ASN A 699 -4.18 11.55 29.70
CA ASN A 699 -3.20 11.11 28.71
C ASN A 699 -1.83 10.97 29.40
N SER A 700 -1.46 9.74 29.77
CA SER A 700 -0.16 9.43 30.38
C SER A 700 0.97 9.47 29.34
N GLY A 701 1.17 10.64 28.74
CA GLY A 701 2.42 11.02 28.10
C GLY A 701 3.07 12.09 28.95
N ASN A 702 4.32 11.85 29.33
CA ASN A 702 5.26 12.89 29.74
C ASN A 702 5.02 14.21 28.98
N THR A 703 4.97 15.36 29.68
CA THR A 703 4.82 16.71 29.10
C THR A 703 6.03 17.19 28.31
N SER A 704 7.08 16.37 28.20
CA SER A 704 8.04 16.45 27.10
C SER A 704 7.29 16.47 25.76
N THR A 705 7.36 17.62 25.09
CA THR A 705 6.98 17.79 23.68
C THR A 705 7.87 16.99 22.74
N ASP A 706 8.95 16.39 23.25
CA ASP A 706 9.92 15.65 22.46
C ASP A 706 9.41 14.23 22.24
N GLY A 707 9.39 13.81 20.96
CA GLY A 707 9.08 12.44 20.60
C GLY A 707 10.08 11.45 21.21
N TRP A 708 9.68 10.17 21.28
CA TRP A 708 10.56 9.08 21.70
C TRP A 708 11.91 9.17 20.98
N GLN A 709 12.96 9.40 21.76
CA GLN A 709 14.34 9.32 21.29
C GLN A 709 14.71 7.84 21.19
N ARG A 710 15.55 7.49 20.21
CA ARG A 710 15.95 6.11 19.95
C ARG A 710 17.47 6.02 19.92
N THR A 711 18.03 5.16 20.78
CA THR A 711 19.46 4.84 20.83
C THR A 711 19.64 3.37 20.47
N PRO A 712 20.52 3.02 19.52
CA PRO A 712 20.82 1.61 19.23
C PRO A 712 21.54 0.98 20.42
N THR A 713 21.30 -0.30 20.68
CA THR A 713 21.97 -1.05 21.76
C THR A 713 23.46 -1.25 21.45
N THR A 714 23.83 -1.31 20.17
CA THR A 714 25.21 -1.29 19.69
C THR A 714 25.29 -0.80 18.24
N ASN A 715 26.48 -0.38 17.80
CA ASN A 715 26.71 0.02 16.42
C ASN A 715 26.59 -1.20 15.49
N ASN A 716 25.46 -1.30 14.78
CA ASN A 716 25.13 -2.33 13.79
C ASN A 716 24.88 -3.75 14.34
N GLY A 717 24.25 -3.89 15.51
CA GLY A 717 23.93 -5.22 16.07
C GLY A 717 22.82 -5.19 17.13
N PHE A 718 22.79 -6.24 17.95
CA PHE A 718 21.90 -6.40 19.10
C PHE A 718 22.72 -6.58 20.38
N ALA A 719 22.19 -6.13 21.52
CA ALA A 719 22.79 -6.36 22.83
C ALA A 719 21.75 -6.18 23.93
N ALA A 720 21.86 -6.97 25.00
CA ALA A 720 21.04 -6.80 26.21
C ALA A 720 21.34 -5.50 26.99
N LYS A 721 22.31 -4.69 26.55
CA LYS A 721 22.73 -3.47 27.23
C LYS A 721 22.83 -2.30 26.26
N ALA A 722 22.36 -1.14 26.72
CA ALA A 722 22.54 0.15 26.07
C ALA A 722 22.83 1.22 27.13
N SER A 723 23.28 2.40 26.69
CA SER A 723 23.29 3.60 27.53
C SER A 723 22.75 4.77 26.71
N PHE A 724 21.88 5.58 27.31
CA PHE A 724 21.55 6.89 26.77
C PHE A 724 21.98 8.00 27.73
N TYR A 725 22.10 9.21 27.20
CA TYR A 725 22.43 10.40 27.98
C TYR A 725 21.28 11.39 27.88
N ALA A 726 20.85 11.91 29.02
CA ALA A 726 19.77 12.88 29.08
C ALA A 726 19.90 13.75 30.34
N ALA A 727 19.35 14.95 30.28
CA ALA A 727 19.34 15.91 31.38
C ALA A 727 17.89 16.36 31.65
N PRO A 728 17.46 16.47 32.92
CA PRO A 728 16.21 17.15 33.25
C PRO A 728 16.34 18.65 32.92
N ALA A 729 15.31 19.20 32.26
CA ALA A 729 15.29 20.61 31.84
C ALA A 729 14.93 21.58 32.98
N ASP A 730 14.24 21.10 34.01
CA ASP A 730 13.71 21.85 35.14
C ASP A 730 14.13 21.20 36.48
N ASP A 731 13.76 21.81 37.61
CA ASP A 731 13.91 21.23 38.96
C ASP A 731 12.64 20.46 39.38
N GLY A 732 12.77 19.52 40.31
CA GLY A 732 11.67 18.74 40.87
C GLY A 732 11.68 17.26 40.50
N ASN A 733 10.50 16.64 40.44
CA ASN A 733 10.36 15.23 40.09
C ASN A 733 10.36 15.05 38.56
N HIS A 734 11.12 14.06 38.09
CA HIS A 734 11.22 13.70 36.68
C HIS A 734 10.98 12.21 36.49
N GLN A 735 10.65 11.85 35.26
CA GLN A 735 10.58 10.46 34.81
C GLN A 735 11.36 10.29 33.52
N ALA A 736 12.20 9.26 33.47
CA ALA A 736 12.70 8.69 32.24
C ALA A 736 11.84 7.48 31.89
N GLU A 737 11.04 7.58 30.83
CA GLU A 737 10.38 6.42 30.24
C GLU A 737 11.37 5.72 29.32
N VAL A 738 11.52 4.40 29.45
CA VAL A 738 12.50 3.60 28.71
C VAL A 738 11.85 2.29 28.25
N ARG A 739 11.99 1.91 26.98
CA ARG A 739 11.50 0.62 26.45
C ARG A 739 12.48 0.00 25.47
N SER A 740 12.55 -1.32 25.48
CA SER A 740 13.33 -2.10 24.51
C SER A 740 12.57 -2.22 23.19
N VAL A 741 13.28 -2.20 22.07
CA VAL A 741 12.76 -2.53 20.74
C VAL A 741 13.62 -3.65 20.17
N ASP A 742 12.99 -4.77 19.83
CA ASP A 742 13.70 -5.92 19.26
C ASP A 742 14.03 -5.73 17.76
N ARG A 743 14.67 -6.75 17.19
CA ARG A 743 14.93 -6.87 15.75
C ARG A 743 13.69 -6.77 14.85
N ALA A 744 12.51 -7.18 15.33
CA ALA A 744 11.24 -7.15 14.59
C ALA A 744 10.45 -5.84 14.82
N ASP A 745 11.07 -4.81 15.43
CA ASP A 745 10.42 -3.58 15.89
C ASP A 745 9.21 -3.82 16.83
N ASN A 746 9.13 -4.95 17.54
CA ASN A 746 8.18 -5.02 18.65
C ASN A 746 8.67 -4.08 19.74
N THR A 747 7.86 -3.08 20.09
CA THR A 747 8.13 -2.21 21.24
C THR A 747 7.71 -2.92 22.51
N GLY A 748 8.67 -3.21 23.38
CA GLY A 748 8.42 -3.77 24.70
C GLY A 748 7.67 -2.81 25.62
N ALA A 749 7.24 -3.34 26.78
CA ALA A 749 6.57 -2.53 27.79
C ALA A 749 7.54 -1.48 28.39
N THR A 750 7.03 -0.26 28.60
CA THR A 750 7.81 0.85 29.18
C THR A 750 8.16 0.58 30.64
N ARG A 751 9.44 0.70 30.98
CA ARG A 751 9.91 0.95 32.35
C ARG A 751 9.86 2.46 32.61
N VAL A 752 9.24 2.85 33.71
CA VAL A 752 9.29 4.24 34.20
C VAL A 752 10.37 4.33 35.27
N TYR A 753 11.42 5.10 35.00
CA TYR A 753 12.52 5.37 35.90
C TYR A 753 12.34 6.78 36.50
N GLY A 754 11.70 6.84 37.67
CA GLY A 754 11.47 8.09 38.40
C GLY A 754 12.72 8.53 39.15
N PHE A 755 13.00 9.84 39.17
CA PHE A 755 14.08 10.45 39.94
C PHE A 755 13.71 11.89 40.31
N ALA A 756 14.47 12.52 41.22
CA ALA A 756 14.26 13.91 41.58
C ALA A 756 15.54 14.75 41.46
N SER A 757 15.36 16.03 41.16
CA SER A 757 16.30 17.12 41.45
C SER A 757 15.62 18.03 42.49
N PRO A 758 16.24 18.42 43.62
CA PRO A 758 17.46 17.95 44.28
C PRO A 758 17.16 17.34 45.69
N ARG A 759 18.19 17.01 46.48
CA ARG A 759 18.09 16.21 47.73
C ARG A 759 17.53 16.99 48.94
N ARG A 760 16.36 16.60 49.47
CA ARG A 760 15.71 17.26 50.63
C ARG A 760 15.63 16.39 51.91
N THR A 761 15.83 17.05 53.05
CA THR A 761 15.46 16.62 54.42
C THR A 761 14.26 17.46 54.91
N ASP A 762 13.69 17.20 56.08
CA ASP A 762 12.66 18.10 56.65
C ASP A 762 13.21 19.54 56.68
N THR A 763 12.39 20.46 56.18
CA THR A 763 12.81 21.80 55.75
C THR A 763 12.46 22.90 56.74
N GLY A 764 11.69 22.59 57.80
CA GLY A 764 11.18 23.60 58.74
C GLY A 764 10.26 24.64 58.11
N ARG A 765 9.70 24.35 56.92
CA ARG A 765 8.79 25.25 56.21
C ARG A 765 7.48 25.46 56.99
N ALA A 766 6.86 26.61 56.73
CA ALA A 766 5.50 26.88 57.19
C ALA A 766 4.52 25.83 56.66
N LYS A 767 3.63 25.34 57.53
CA LYS A 767 2.63 24.33 57.18
C LYS A 767 1.46 24.99 56.47
N LYS A 768 1.15 24.51 55.25
CA LYS A 768 -0.02 24.91 54.47
C LYS A 768 -1.31 24.27 54.98
N ILE A 769 -1.21 23.09 55.59
CA ILE A 769 -2.35 22.40 56.21
C ILE A 769 -2.10 22.34 57.71
N ASP A 770 -3.08 22.79 58.49
CA ASP A 770 -3.14 22.70 59.95
C ASP A 770 -4.61 22.57 60.38
N ILE A 771 -5.09 21.33 60.51
CA ILE A 771 -6.43 21.06 61.05
C ILE A 771 -6.26 20.55 62.49
N ASN A 772 -6.67 21.36 63.46
CA ASN A 772 -6.68 20.99 64.88
C ASN A 772 -7.80 19.97 65.15
N LEU A 773 -7.44 18.81 65.71
CA LEU A 773 -8.35 17.67 65.90
C LEU A 773 -8.76 17.50 67.38
N PRO A 774 -10.00 17.02 67.64
CA PRO A 774 -10.35 16.50 68.95
C PRO A 774 -9.61 15.18 69.23
N LYS A 775 -9.48 14.81 70.51
CA LYS A 775 -8.91 13.53 70.92
C LYS A 775 -9.83 12.36 70.48
N PRO A 776 -9.31 11.27 69.90
CA PRO A 776 -10.08 10.07 69.55
C PRO A 776 -10.91 9.51 70.71
N ASN A 777 -12.22 9.30 70.49
CA ASN A 777 -13.16 8.69 71.44
C ASN A 777 -13.55 7.26 70.98
N ILE A 778 -12.71 6.27 71.30
CA ILE A 778 -12.85 4.89 70.80
C ILE A 778 -14.17 4.20 71.24
N GLY A 779 -14.89 4.76 72.23
CA GLY A 779 -16.20 4.27 72.68
C GLY A 779 -17.43 4.92 72.02
N ALA A 780 -17.25 5.81 71.04
CA ALA A 780 -18.36 6.53 70.40
C ALA A 780 -19.28 5.60 69.58
N THR A 781 -20.60 5.77 69.73
CA THR A 781 -21.62 5.03 68.97
C THR A 781 -21.47 5.25 67.46
N ALA A 782 -21.61 4.19 66.67
CA ALA A 782 -21.54 4.29 65.21
C ALA A 782 -22.74 5.09 64.64
N PRO A 783 -22.50 6.00 63.66
CA PRO A 783 -23.57 6.73 62.98
C PRO A 783 -24.36 5.84 62.02
N GLY A 784 -25.54 6.31 61.61
CA GLY A 784 -26.34 5.71 60.55
C GLY A 784 -25.77 5.95 59.14
N TYR A 785 -26.35 5.26 58.16
CA TYR A 785 -26.01 5.36 56.74
C TYR A 785 -27.09 6.10 55.95
N HIS A 786 -26.72 6.64 54.79
CA HIS A 786 -27.62 7.40 53.91
C HIS A 786 -28.37 6.44 52.96
N ASP A 787 -29.70 6.42 53.06
CA ASP A 787 -30.67 5.60 52.28
C ASP A 787 -31.89 6.44 51.82
N GLU A 788 -31.79 7.77 51.88
CA GLU A 788 -32.84 8.69 51.46
C GLU A 788 -33.05 8.67 49.93
N PRO A 789 -34.28 8.96 49.43
CA PRO A 789 -34.58 8.92 48.00
C PRO A 789 -33.71 9.89 47.17
N GLN A 790 -32.93 9.33 46.25
CA GLN A 790 -32.07 10.05 45.31
C GLN A 790 -32.76 10.22 43.95
N PRO A 791 -32.28 11.08 43.03
CA PRO A 791 -32.73 11.08 41.64
C PRO A 791 -32.62 9.70 41.01
N ALA A 792 -33.59 9.33 40.15
CA ALA A 792 -33.51 8.12 39.34
C ALA A 792 -32.53 8.34 38.18
N TRP A 793 -31.23 8.20 38.46
CA TRP A 793 -30.12 8.65 37.61
C TRP A 793 -30.26 8.23 36.13
N ASP A 794 -30.60 6.96 35.88
CA ASP A 794 -30.67 6.41 34.52
C ASP A 794 -32.01 6.67 33.79
N TRP A 795 -33.06 7.13 34.48
CA TRP A 795 -34.42 7.20 33.91
C TRP A 795 -34.56 8.25 32.80
N ALA A 796 -33.86 9.37 32.92
CA ALA A 796 -33.88 10.46 31.95
C ALA A 796 -32.87 10.27 30.79
N THR A 797 -32.08 9.20 30.81
CA THR A 797 -30.99 8.93 29.85
C THR A 797 -31.25 7.63 29.10
N VAL A 798 -31.79 7.72 27.89
CA VAL A 798 -32.09 6.52 27.10
C VAL A 798 -30.83 6.04 26.40
N GLN A 799 -30.43 4.78 26.65
CA GLN A 799 -29.47 4.07 25.83
C GLN A 799 -30.20 3.19 24.79
N GLN A 800 -29.93 3.45 23.51
CA GLN A 800 -30.23 2.54 22.41
C GLN A 800 -28.96 2.40 21.56
N ASN A 801 -28.58 1.17 21.21
CA ASN A 801 -27.44 0.86 20.35
C ASN A 801 -26.12 1.55 20.76
N GLY A 802 -25.80 1.55 22.06
CA GLY A 802 -24.54 2.10 22.60
C GLY A 802 -24.39 3.63 22.49
N ARG A 803 -25.48 4.37 22.27
CA ARG A 803 -25.49 5.84 22.30
C ARG A 803 -26.42 6.33 23.40
N VAL A 804 -25.84 7.05 24.37
CA VAL A 804 -26.60 7.83 25.34
C VAL A 804 -27.30 8.97 24.59
N ARG A 805 -28.62 9.07 24.71
CA ARG A 805 -29.39 10.25 24.32
C ARG A 805 -29.93 10.92 25.57
N ASP A 806 -29.18 11.90 26.09
CA ASP A 806 -29.58 12.72 27.23
C ASP A 806 -30.94 13.38 26.99
N GLY A 807 -31.95 13.02 27.76
CA GLY A 807 -33.24 13.72 27.85
C GLY A 807 -34.02 13.91 26.55
N LYS A 808 -33.65 13.26 25.43
CA LYS A 808 -34.34 13.43 24.15
C LYS A 808 -35.56 12.51 24.09
N PRO A 809 -36.76 13.05 23.80
CA PRO A 809 -37.94 12.23 23.60
C PRO A 809 -37.72 11.14 22.55
N GLN A 810 -38.22 9.93 22.82
CA GLN A 810 -38.28 8.85 21.85
C GLN A 810 -39.46 9.10 20.92
N VAL A 811 -39.20 9.12 19.61
CA VAL A 811 -40.18 9.54 18.60
C VAL A 811 -40.46 8.38 17.65
N TYR A 812 -41.59 7.72 17.87
CA TYR A 812 -42.15 6.64 17.05
C TYR A 812 -43.00 7.26 15.94
N ARG A 813 -42.96 6.70 14.71
CA ARG A 813 -43.66 7.28 13.56
C ARG A 813 -44.29 6.21 12.69
N SER A 814 -45.60 6.33 12.45
CA SER A 814 -46.30 5.56 11.42
C SER A 814 -46.72 6.51 10.29
N THR A 815 -46.52 6.11 9.03
CA THR A 815 -46.92 6.90 7.86
C THR A 815 -47.81 6.05 6.96
N GLY A 816 -49.10 6.35 6.97
CA GLY A 816 -50.09 5.73 6.08
C GLY A 816 -50.33 6.55 4.80
N PRO A 817 -51.08 6.02 3.82
CA PRO A 817 -51.36 6.72 2.56
C PRO A 817 -52.15 8.03 2.71
N LYS A 818 -52.79 8.24 3.86
CA LYS A 818 -53.62 9.43 4.16
C LYS A 818 -53.30 10.10 5.49
N SER A 819 -52.29 9.63 6.22
CA SER A 819 -51.94 10.19 7.53
C SER A 819 -50.46 10.00 7.89
N ARG A 820 -50.03 10.81 8.86
CA ARG A 820 -48.74 10.62 9.53
C ARG A 820 -48.95 10.75 11.04
N SER A 821 -48.81 9.63 11.74
CA SER A 821 -48.84 9.57 13.19
C SER A 821 -47.42 9.68 13.75
N THR A 822 -47.27 10.37 14.86
CA THR A 822 -46.01 10.54 15.59
C THR A 822 -46.32 10.44 17.07
N VAL A 823 -45.72 9.47 17.75
CA VAL A 823 -45.85 9.32 19.21
C VAL A 823 -44.52 9.64 19.86
N THR A 824 -44.57 10.50 20.87
CA THR A 824 -43.39 11.07 21.53
C THR A 824 -43.40 10.71 23.00
N LEU A 825 -42.55 9.75 23.40
CA LEU A 825 -42.35 9.35 24.79
C LEU A 825 -41.22 10.17 25.41
N THR A 826 -41.51 10.84 26.52
CA THR A 826 -40.58 11.75 27.22
C THR A 826 -40.47 11.33 28.68
N PRO A 827 -39.38 10.66 29.09
CA PRO A 827 -39.11 10.42 30.51
C PRO A 827 -38.93 11.76 31.23
N LEU A 828 -39.54 11.92 32.40
CA LEU A 828 -39.53 13.20 33.13
C LEU A 828 -38.62 13.10 34.35
N ALA A 829 -37.86 14.16 34.64
CA ALA A 829 -37.20 14.30 35.94
C ALA A 829 -38.21 14.70 37.06
N GLU A 830 -39.31 15.37 36.68
CA GLU A 830 -40.40 15.77 37.56
C GLU A 830 -41.70 15.85 36.75
N LEU A 831 -42.71 15.08 37.13
CA LEU A 831 -44.08 15.21 36.63
C LEU A 831 -44.78 16.34 37.37
N LYS A 832 -45.34 17.28 36.58
CA LYS A 832 -46.13 18.41 37.07
C LYS A 832 -47.56 18.27 36.59
N ARG A 833 -48.48 18.26 37.55
CA ARG A 833 -49.93 18.18 37.35
C ARG A 833 -50.61 19.44 37.88
N SER A 834 -51.72 19.82 37.26
CA SER A 834 -52.61 20.83 37.80
C SER A 834 -53.25 20.34 39.12
N PRO A 835 -53.75 21.25 39.97
CA PRO A 835 -54.54 20.86 41.15
C PRO A 835 -55.78 20.02 40.80
N GLU A 836 -56.33 20.19 39.59
CA GLU A 836 -57.52 19.50 39.10
C GLU A 836 -57.19 18.07 38.66
N GLU A 837 -56.08 17.87 37.95
CA GLU A 837 -55.51 16.57 37.58
C GLU A 837 -55.14 15.76 38.84
N ALA A 838 -54.42 16.38 39.79
CA ALA A 838 -54.06 15.75 41.05
C ALA A 838 -55.30 15.39 41.90
N ALA A 839 -56.31 16.27 41.94
CA ALA A 839 -57.58 15.98 42.61
C ALA A 839 -58.41 14.90 41.89
N ARG A 840 -58.30 14.77 40.55
CA ARG A 840 -58.90 13.68 39.77
C ARG A 840 -58.27 12.34 40.15
N ALA A 841 -56.94 12.23 40.08
CA ALA A 841 -56.21 11.04 40.51
C ALA A 841 -56.58 10.66 41.96
N ARG A 842 -56.58 11.62 42.89
CA ARG A 842 -56.97 11.43 44.30
C ARG A 842 -58.43 10.98 44.50
N ARG A 843 -59.35 11.28 43.59
CA ARG A 843 -60.73 10.79 43.63
C ARG A 843 -60.86 9.38 43.07
N GLN A 844 -60.21 9.09 41.94
CA GLN A 844 -60.33 7.79 41.28
C GLN A 844 -59.58 6.68 42.06
N LEU A 845 -58.37 6.94 42.55
CA LEU A 845 -57.59 6.03 43.42
C LEU A 845 -58.23 5.73 44.79
N ARG A 846 -59.33 6.41 45.17
CA ARG A 846 -60.09 6.11 46.39
C ARG A 846 -61.22 5.10 46.16
N LEU A 847 -61.52 4.76 44.91
CA LEU A 847 -62.52 3.75 44.59
C LEU A 847 -61.88 2.36 44.83
N PRO A 848 -62.54 1.42 45.54
CA PRO A 848 -61.98 0.10 45.85
C PRO A 848 -61.61 -0.76 44.64
N GLU A 849 -62.02 -0.32 43.45
CA GLU A 849 -61.79 -0.98 42.16
C GLU A 849 -60.37 -0.76 41.62
N TYR A 850 -59.61 0.25 42.08
CA TYR A 850 -58.27 0.56 41.56
C TYR A 850 -57.17 0.02 42.48
N PRO A 851 -56.16 -0.71 41.96
CA PRO A 851 -55.06 -1.24 42.77
C PRO A 851 -54.18 -0.16 43.40
N ASP A 852 -53.93 -0.36 44.69
CA ASP A 852 -53.16 0.50 45.57
C ASP A 852 -51.70 0.68 45.09
N PRO A 853 -51.10 1.90 45.14
CA PRO A 853 -49.71 2.12 44.74
C PRO A 853 -48.72 1.29 45.58
N ILE A 854 -47.69 0.72 44.95
CA ILE A 854 -46.75 -0.21 45.61
C ILE A 854 -45.68 0.47 46.47
N ILE A 855 -45.38 1.74 46.20
CA ILE A 855 -44.52 2.58 47.04
C ILE A 855 -45.42 3.34 48.03
N LYS A 856 -45.09 3.25 49.32
CA LYS A 856 -45.84 3.92 50.41
C LYS A 856 -45.12 5.14 50.99
N GLY A 857 -43.90 5.42 50.55
CA GLY A 857 -43.17 6.63 50.93
C GLY A 857 -43.78 7.87 50.28
N GLY A 858 -43.99 8.93 51.07
CA GLY A 858 -44.60 10.19 50.60
C GLY A 858 -43.80 10.97 49.55
N TRP A 859 -42.66 10.45 49.12
CA TRP A 859 -41.85 10.96 47.99
C TRP A 859 -42.37 10.46 46.63
N CYS A 860 -43.20 9.41 46.59
CA CYS A 860 -43.82 8.83 45.40
C CYS A 860 -45.34 8.64 45.56
N ASP A 861 -46.05 9.68 45.99
CA ASP A 861 -47.53 9.65 46.09
C ASP A 861 -48.16 10.11 44.76
N PRO A 862 -48.97 9.26 44.08
CA PRO A 862 -49.60 9.58 42.80
C PRO A 862 -50.70 10.64 42.88
N THR A 863 -50.97 11.21 44.05
CA THR A 863 -51.93 12.30 44.27
C THR A 863 -51.27 13.67 44.46
N LEU A 864 -49.94 13.75 44.36
CA LEU A 864 -49.19 15.00 44.42
C LEU A 864 -49.26 15.78 43.09
N VAL A 865 -49.14 17.11 43.20
CA VAL A 865 -49.02 18.03 42.06
C VAL A 865 -47.61 18.05 41.44
N ASN A 866 -46.59 17.65 42.19
CA ASN A 866 -45.22 17.47 41.72
C ASN A 866 -44.72 16.09 42.19
N ILE A 867 -44.29 15.23 41.26
CA ILE A 867 -43.75 13.90 41.54
C ILE A 867 -42.41 13.78 40.85
N LYS A 868 -41.33 13.54 41.59
CA LYS A 868 -39.97 13.49 41.05
C LYS A 868 -39.58 12.08 40.63
N ALA A 869 -38.75 11.98 39.59
CA ALA A 869 -38.08 10.73 39.26
C ALA A 869 -37.02 10.42 40.32
N GLN A 870 -37.33 9.50 41.22
CA GLN A 870 -36.50 9.18 42.38
C GLN A 870 -36.41 7.68 42.64
N MET A 871 -35.38 7.25 43.35
CA MET A 871 -35.21 5.88 43.80
C MET A 871 -34.50 5.78 45.16
N THR A 872 -34.78 4.70 45.89
CA THR A 872 -33.97 4.16 46.99
C THR A 872 -33.24 2.91 46.47
N ARG A 873 -32.56 2.14 47.34
CA ARG A 873 -31.94 0.87 46.94
C ARG A 873 -32.95 -0.21 46.51
N THR A 874 -34.25 -0.03 46.77
CA THR A 874 -35.30 -1.06 46.59
C THR A 874 -36.60 -0.53 45.98
N GLU A 875 -36.79 0.77 45.84
CA GLU A 875 -38.01 1.39 45.30
C GLU A 875 -37.66 2.45 44.25
N ALA A 876 -38.39 2.55 43.14
CA ALA A 876 -38.23 3.61 42.13
C ALA A 876 -39.56 4.18 41.65
N CYS A 877 -39.61 5.50 41.52
CA CYS A 877 -40.73 6.32 41.07
C CYS A 877 -40.36 6.99 39.76
N LEU A 878 -41.08 6.69 38.69
CA LEU A 878 -40.58 6.82 37.31
C LEU A 878 -41.64 7.48 36.41
N PRO A 879 -41.78 8.82 36.48
CA PRO A 879 -42.73 9.56 35.64
C PRO A 879 -42.28 9.70 34.18
N THR A 880 -43.24 9.62 33.27
CA THR A 880 -43.08 9.80 31.81
C THR A 880 -44.29 10.55 31.25
N GLN A 881 -44.12 11.19 30.09
CA GLN A 881 -45.21 11.75 29.31
C GLN A 881 -45.22 11.17 27.90
N VAL A 882 -46.40 10.83 27.39
CA VAL A 882 -46.61 10.31 26.03
C VAL A 882 -47.48 11.29 25.27
N THR A 883 -46.98 11.81 24.15
CA THR A 883 -47.69 12.75 23.28
C THR A 883 -47.98 12.10 21.94
N PHE A 884 -49.26 11.98 21.58
CA PHE A 884 -49.74 11.52 20.29
C PHE A 884 -50.00 12.71 19.38
N GLU A 885 -49.45 12.69 18.17
CA GLU A 885 -49.73 13.67 17.11
C GLU A 885 -50.09 12.94 15.81
N VAL A 886 -51.26 13.25 15.23
CA VAL A 886 -51.73 12.63 13.99
C VAL A 886 -52.03 13.72 12.96
N THR A 887 -51.29 13.70 11.85
CA THR A 887 -51.52 14.57 10.70
C THR A 887 -52.48 13.89 9.74
N ASP A 888 -53.62 14.52 9.45
CA ASP A 888 -54.53 14.16 8.37
C ASP A 888 -54.02 14.77 7.05
N LEU A 889 -53.44 13.93 6.19
CA LEU A 889 -52.89 14.32 4.89
C LEU A 889 -53.96 14.39 3.78
N ALA A 890 -55.18 13.90 4.04
CA ALA A 890 -56.30 14.02 3.11
C ALA A 890 -56.98 15.40 3.19
N SER A 891 -56.88 16.07 4.33
CA SER A 891 -57.32 17.47 4.49
C SER A 891 -56.40 18.49 3.79
N GLN A 892 -56.99 19.59 3.29
CA GLN A 892 -56.27 20.69 2.64
C GLN A 892 -56.67 22.03 3.29
N PRO A 893 -55.75 22.73 3.97
CA PRO A 893 -54.40 22.28 4.35
C PRO A 893 -54.44 21.11 5.34
N PRO A 894 -53.37 20.30 5.44
CA PRO A 894 -53.28 19.19 6.40
C PRO A 894 -53.50 19.64 7.85
N LYS A 895 -54.41 18.96 8.56
CA LYS A 895 -54.71 19.18 9.98
C LYS A 895 -53.82 18.30 10.85
N VAL A 896 -53.40 18.82 12.00
CA VAL A 896 -52.62 18.07 13.01
C VAL A 896 -53.42 17.97 14.29
N TYR A 897 -53.78 16.76 14.69
CA TYR A 897 -54.47 16.45 15.94
C TYR A 897 -53.47 16.04 17.02
N GLN A 898 -53.69 16.41 18.28
CA GLN A 898 -52.81 16.09 19.41
C GLN A 898 -53.60 15.57 20.63
N GLN A 899 -52.99 14.66 21.39
CA GLN A 899 -53.39 14.28 22.76
C GLN A 899 -52.14 13.97 23.59
N MET A 900 -52.18 14.25 24.89
CA MET A 900 -51.08 13.97 25.83
C MET A 900 -51.56 13.12 26.99
N PHE A 901 -50.70 12.22 27.46
CA PHE A 901 -50.89 11.38 28.64
C PHE A 901 -49.69 11.53 29.57
N ASP A 902 -49.93 11.67 30.86
CA ASP A 902 -48.91 11.50 31.88
C ASP A 902 -48.97 10.04 32.38
N VAL A 903 -47.82 9.40 32.49
CA VAL A 903 -47.64 8.01 32.91
C VAL A 903 -46.77 7.98 34.15
N LEU A 904 -47.23 7.36 35.23
CA LEU A 904 -46.43 7.16 36.43
C LEU A 904 -46.17 5.67 36.62
N TYR A 905 -44.92 5.26 36.40
CA TYR A 905 -44.45 3.90 36.62
C TYR A 905 -43.79 3.81 38.01
N MET A 906 -44.03 2.71 38.72
CA MET A 906 -43.39 2.39 39.99
C MET A 906 -42.79 0.99 39.92
N LEU A 907 -41.60 0.84 40.52
CA LEU A 907 -40.90 -0.43 40.66
C LEU A 907 -40.51 -0.65 42.12
N LYS A 908 -40.61 -1.90 42.60
CA LYS A 908 -40.18 -2.31 43.93
C LYS A 908 -39.53 -3.69 43.91
N THR A 909 -38.35 -3.80 44.52
CA THR A 909 -37.61 -5.05 44.72
C THR A 909 -37.51 -5.39 46.21
N ASP A 910 -37.08 -6.61 46.52
CA ASP A 910 -36.86 -7.09 47.88
C ASP A 910 -35.40 -7.55 48.06
N PRO A 911 -34.60 -6.96 48.96
CA PRO A 911 -33.22 -7.35 49.18
C PRO A 911 -33.10 -8.71 49.88
N GLU A 912 -34.18 -9.35 50.32
CA GLU A 912 -34.19 -10.67 50.98
C GLU A 912 -35.14 -11.68 50.31
N SER A 913 -35.69 -11.37 49.13
CA SER A 913 -36.43 -12.35 48.32
C SER A 913 -36.30 -12.13 46.81
N ASN A 914 -36.82 -13.07 46.02
CA ASN A 914 -36.82 -13.02 44.56
C ASN A 914 -37.90 -12.11 43.95
N LYS A 915 -38.67 -11.38 44.77
CA LYS A 915 -39.89 -10.69 44.33
C LYS A 915 -39.61 -9.30 43.76
N ILE A 916 -40.30 -9.01 42.66
CA ILE A 916 -40.21 -7.75 41.92
C ILE A 916 -41.65 -7.33 41.58
N LYS A 917 -42.06 -6.15 42.03
CA LYS A 917 -43.41 -5.62 41.80
C LYS A 917 -43.36 -4.36 40.95
N THR A 918 -44.29 -4.25 40.01
CA THR A 918 -44.48 -3.08 39.17
C THR A 918 -45.91 -2.59 39.25
N TRP A 919 -46.09 -1.27 39.23
CA TRP A 919 -47.39 -0.60 39.21
C TRP A 919 -47.33 0.55 38.23
N MET A 920 -48.43 0.85 37.56
CA MET A 920 -48.50 1.98 36.64
C MET A 920 -49.85 2.68 36.71
N GLN A 921 -49.84 4.00 36.53
CA GLN A 921 -51.02 4.84 36.27
C GLN A 921 -50.85 5.59 34.95
N ILE A 922 -51.91 5.69 34.16
CA ILE A 922 -51.99 6.51 32.94
C ILE A 922 -53.14 7.51 33.09
N ASP A 923 -52.84 8.80 32.96
CA ASP A 923 -53.80 9.90 33.00
C ASP A 923 -53.79 10.70 31.68
N PRO A 924 -54.93 11.03 31.07
CA PRO A 924 -55.00 12.07 30.05
C PRO A 924 -54.70 13.44 30.68
N LYS A 925 -53.91 14.25 29.96
CA LYS A 925 -53.45 15.58 30.40
C LYS A 925 -54.38 16.70 29.91
N ASP A 926 -54.76 17.60 30.81
CA ASP A 926 -55.66 18.72 30.55
C ASP A 926 -54.90 19.96 30.04
N TRP A 927 -54.38 19.90 28.82
CA TRP A 927 -53.67 21.03 28.21
C TRP A 927 -54.46 21.69 27.06
N SER A 928 -54.46 23.02 27.03
CA SER A 928 -54.99 23.81 25.91
C SER A 928 -54.06 23.71 24.70
N ILE A 929 -54.41 22.82 23.77
CA ILE A 929 -53.61 22.55 22.56
C ILE A 929 -53.51 23.84 21.72
N PRO A 930 -52.32 24.40 21.50
CA PRO A 930 -52.15 25.67 20.81
C PRO A 930 -52.27 25.49 19.29
N ALA A 931 -52.90 26.48 18.63
CA ALA A 931 -52.96 26.55 17.17
C ALA A 931 -51.54 26.55 16.56
N PRO A 932 -51.31 25.88 15.42
CA PRO A 932 -52.30 25.31 14.50
C PRO A 932 -52.74 23.86 14.81
N LYS A 933 -52.33 23.27 15.94
CA LYS A 933 -52.76 21.91 16.33
C LYS A 933 -54.21 21.93 16.83
N LEU A 934 -54.88 20.79 16.72
CA LEU A 934 -56.28 20.57 17.12
C LEU A 934 -56.38 19.51 18.22
N PRO A 935 -57.39 19.57 19.11
CA PRO A 935 -57.69 18.47 20.03
C PRO A 935 -58.13 17.22 19.29
N PHE A 936 -57.75 16.05 19.80
CA PHE A 936 -58.14 14.75 19.23
C PHE A 936 -59.67 14.61 19.17
N PRO A 937 -60.26 14.21 18.02
CA PRO A 937 -61.71 14.12 17.86
C PRO A 937 -62.30 13.01 18.73
N GLY A 938 -63.53 13.20 19.21
CA GLY A 938 -64.23 12.25 20.09
C GLY A 938 -65.41 11.53 19.42
N GLY A 939 -65.96 10.57 20.16
CA GLY A 939 -67.03 9.66 19.72
C GLY A 939 -66.56 8.64 18.67
N ALA A 940 -67.48 8.17 17.83
CA ALA A 940 -67.18 7.27 16.71
C ALA A 940 -66.23 7.90 15.64
N ASN A 941 -65.86 9.17 15.81
CA ASN A 941 -65.00 9.93 14.91
C ASN A 941 -63.56 10.08 15.43
N GLY A 942 -63.20 9.44 16.54
CA GLY A 942 -61.81 9.36 16.99
C GLY A 942 -61.61 8.58 18.28
N MET A 943 -60.64 7.68 18.28
CA MET A 943 -60.20 6.93 19.45
C MET A 943 -58.69 6.74 19.46
N ILE A 944 -58.11 6.76 20.65
CA ILE A 944 -56.76 6.28 20.95
C ILE A 944 -56.89 4.98 21.74
N LEU A 945 -56.28 3.90 21.24
CA LEU A 945 -56.14 2.61 21.92
C LEU A 945 -54.71 2.51 22.45
N LEU A 946 -54.54 2.17 23.74
CA LEU A 946 -53.25 1.87 24.38
C LEU A 946 -53.34 0.49 25.02
N ASP A 947 -52.63 -0.50 24.47
CA ASP A 947 -52.43 -1.80 25.12
C ASP A 947 -51.02 -1.83 25.71
N VAL A 948 -50.87 -2.21 26.98
CA VAL A 948 -49.66 -1.88 27.76
C VAL A 948 -49.25 -3.05 28.64
N GLN A 949 -47.99 -3.47 28.51
CA GLN A 949 -47.46 -4.66 29.18
C GLN A 949 -46.19 -4.36 29.96
N SER A 950 -46.08 -4.98 31.13
CA SER A 950 -44.84 -4.99 31.89
C SER A 950 -43.89 -6.01 31.32
N TRP A 951 -42.62 -5.65 31.19
CA TRP A 951 -41.64 -6.47 30.51
C TRP A 951 -40.32 -6.50 31.27
N CYS A 952 -40.01 -7.69 31.79
CA CYS A 952 -38.67 -8.07 32.16
C CYS A 952 -37.96 -8.62 30.91
N GLN A 953 -37.10 -7.81 30.29
CA GLN A 953 -36.29 -8.28 29.16
C GLN A 953 -35.05 -9.03 29.65
N SER A 954 -35.29 -10.11 30.39
CA SER A 954 -34.31 -11.09 30.82
C SER A 954 -34.98 -12.45 30.93
N ASP A 955 -34.27 -13.50 30.52
CA ASP A 955 -34.62 -14.90 30.84
C ASP A 955 -34.51 -15.21 32.35
N GLY A 956 -34.07 -14.25 33.17
CA GLY A 956 -33.94 -14.39 34.60
C GLY A 956 -35.23 -14.13 35.40
N CYS A 957 -36.28 -13.62 34.76
CA CYS A 957 -37.61 -13.59 35.37
C CYS A 957 -38.37 -14.91 35.13
N ASP A 958 -39.37 -15.17 35.95
CA ASP A 958 -40.35 -16.27 35.81
C ASP A 958 -41.09 -16.22 34.47
N LYS A 959 -41.31 -14.99 33.97
CA LYS A 959 -41.87 -14.66 32.66
C LYS A 959 -41.21 -13.40 32.11
N GLN A 960 -41.17 -13.28 30.79
CA GLN A 960 -40.62 -12.08 30.15
C GLN A 960 -41.63 -10.93 30.21
N ALA A 961 -42.78 -11.07 29.55
CA ALA A 961 -43.86 -10.09 29.61
C ALA A 961 -44.97 -10.54 30.56
N GLN A 962 -45.68 -9.57 31.15
CA GLN A 962 -46.94 -9.76 31.84
C GLN A 962 -47.85 -8.58 31.53
N ASP A 963 -49.08 -8.87 31.08
CA ASP A 963 -50.13 -7.86 30.98
C ASP A 963 -50.35 -7.20 32.34
N TRP A 964 -50.49 -5.88 32.36
CA TRP A 964 -51.01 -5.23 33.55
C TRP A 964 -52.46 -5.64 33.73
N ASP A 965 -52.79 -6.10 34.95
CA ASP A 965 -54.17 -6.26 35.37
C ASP A 965 -54.78 -4.86 35.54
N PHE A 966 -55.26 -4.28 34.43
CA PHE A 966 -55.85 -2.94 34.36
C PHE A 966 -57.30 -2.98 34.79
N TYR A 967 -57.50 -2.66 36.07
CA TYR A 967 -58.84 -2.57 36.63
C TYR A 967 -59.62 -1.42 35.96
N GLY A 968 -60.83 -1.73 35.50
CA GLY A 968 -61.71 -0.82 34.77
C GLY A 968 -61.85 -1.11 33.27
N GLY A 969 -60.95 -1.90 32.67
CA GLY A 969 -61.10 -2.47 31.31
C GLY A 969 -61.16 -1.47 30.14
N ARG A 970 -60.63 -0.26 30.33
CA ARG A 970 -60.68 0.83 29.34
C ARG A 970 -59.29 1.21 28.83
N SER A 971 -58.77 0.41 27.91
CA SER A 971 -57.56 0.73 27.13
C SER A 971 -57.80 1.81 26.05
N ARG A 972 -58.90 2.59 26.13
CA ARG A 972 -59.44 3.39 25.01
C ARG A 972 -59.96 4.74 25.46
N TRP A 973 -59.43 5.81 24.89
CA TRP A 973 -59.87 7.19 25.12
C TRP A 973 -60.54 7.76 23.87
N SER A 974 -61.75 8.34 24.03
CA SER A 974 -62.52 8.90 22.92
C SER A 974 -62.50 10.44 22.90
N GLY A 975 -61.45 10.99 22.30
CA GLY A 975 -61.22 12.42 22.16
C GLY A 975 -60.78 13.11 23.47
N ASN A 976 -60.50 14.41 23.39
CA ASN A 976 -59.89 15.18 24.49
C ASN A 976 -60.80 15.41 25.72
N GLN A 977 -62.09 15.06 25.64
CA GLN A 977 -63.03 15.14 26.77
C GLN A 977 -63.09 13.85 27.60
N ASP A 978 -62.46 12.77 27.14
CA ASP A 978 -62.40 11.52 27.88
C ASP A 978 -61.28 11.57 28.92
N GLN A 979 -61.67 11.62 30.19
CA GLN A 979 -60.82 11.99 31.33
C GLN A 979 -60.74 10.87 32.40
N HIS A 980 -61.00 9.62 32.02
CA HIS A 980 -60.74 8.49 32.91
C HIS A 980 -59.23 8.17 32.98
N ILE A 981 -58.80 7.67 34.13
CA ILE A 981 -57.43 7.15 34.33
C ILE A 981 -57.50 5.62 34.36
N ILE A 982 -56.38 4.94 34.10
CA ILE A 982 -56.24 3.51 34.37
C ILE A 982 -55.04 3.24 35.28
N THR A 983 -55.13 2.18 36.08
CA THR A 983 -54.03 1.69 36.93
C THR A 983 -53.91 0.19 36.85
N GLY A 984 -52.69 -0.34 36.87
CA GLY A 984 -52.44 -1.79 36.84
C GLY A 984 -51.24 -2.21 37.69
N VAL A 985 -51.23 -3.49 38.08
CA VAL A 985 -50.12 -4.15 38.79
C VAL A 985 -49.63 -5.37 37.98
N ALA A 986 -48.32 -5.58 37.95
CA ALA A 986 -47.69 -6.78 37.42
C ALA A 986 -46.52 -7.20 38.34
N ASP A 987 -46.41 -8.49 38.59
CA ASP A 987 -45.53 -9.10 39.59
C ASP A 987 -44.59 -10.09 38.89
N PHE A 988 -43.28 -9.84 38.95
CA PHE A 988 -42.26 -10.77 38.47
C PHE A 988 -41.57 -11.45 39.65
N GLU A 989 -41.12 -12.67 39.43
CA GLU A 989 -40.20 -13.36 40.32
C GLU A 989 -38.90 -13.65 39.58
N TRP A 990 -37.77 -13.34 40.20
CA TRP A 990 -36.49 -13.82 39.71
C TRP A 990 -36.41 -15.34 39.89
N ASN A 991 -36.16 -16.05 38.80
CA ASN A 991 -36.18 -17.52 38.75
C ASN A 991 -34.91 -18.18 39.35
N GLY A 992 -34.06 -17.40 40.00
CA GLY A 992 -32.82 -17.87 40.62
C GLY A 992 -31.66 -18.07 39.63
N SER A 993 -31.82 -17.75 38.34
CA SER A 993 -30.71 -17.76 37.37
C SER A 993 -29.66 -16.70 37.69
N VAL A 994 -28.41 -17.01 37.38
CA VAL A 994 -27.27 -16.09 37.49
C VAL A 994 -26.38 -16.31 36.27
N ASN A 995 -25.55 -15.34 35.91
CA ASN A 995 -24.75 -15.40 34.68
C ASN A 995 -23.86 -16.67 34.58
N ASN A 996 -23.37 -17.18 35.70
CA ASN A 996 -22.72 -18.48 35.82
C ASN A 996 -22.87 -19.04 37.25
N SER A 997 -23.77 -20.02 37.44
CA SER A 997 -24.06 -20.62 38.74
C SER A 997 -22.91 -21.44 39.35
N SER A 998 -21.92 -21.82 38.55
CA SER A 998 -20.68 -22.48 39.00
C SER A 998 -19.54 -21.50 39.27
N GLY A 999 -19.73 -20.22 38.94
CA GLY A 999 -18.75 -19.17 39.15
C GLY A 999 -18.66 -18.74 40.61
N SER A 1000 -17.69 -17.87 40.89
CA SER A 1000 -17.41 -17.36 42.24
C SER A 1000 -17.32 -15.84 42.30
N LYS A 1001 -17.35 -15.16 41.14
CA LYS A 1001 -17.36 -13.69 41.06
C LYS A 1001 -18.76 -13.14 41.29
N ASP A 1002 -18.84 -11.88 41.68
CA ASP A 1002 -20.09 -11.13 41.81
C ASP A 1002 -20.86 -11.13 40.49
N LYS A 1003 -20.16 -10.84 39.39
CA LYS A 1003 -20.72 -10.90 38.03
C LYS A 1003 -21.22 -12.28 37.61
N ASP A 1004 -20.72 -13.36 38.21
CA ASP A 1004 -21.12 -14.74 37.89
C ASP A 1004 -22.40 -15.10 38.65
N LEU A 1005 -22.45 -14.71 39.93
CA LEU A 1005 -23.51 -15.04 40.90
C LEU A 1005 -24.61 -13.97 41.01
N SER A 1006 -24.69 -13.07 40.03
CA SER A 1006 -25.79 -12.12 39.85
C SER A 1006 -26.41 -12.21 38.46
N ARG A 1007 -27.61 -11.64 38.30
CA ARG A 1007 -28.29 -11.40 37.01
C ARG A 1007 -28.88 -9.99 37.03
N GLU A 1008 -28.67 -9.24 35.96
CA GLU A 1008 -29.40 -8.00 35.70
C GLU A 1008 -30.71 -8.31 34.99
N LEU A 1009 -31.76 -7.61 35.40
CA LEU A 1009 -33.13 -7.76 34.95
C LEU A 1009 -33.58 -6.38 34.44
N PRO A 1010 -33.50 -6.11 33.13
CA PRO A 1010 -34.01 -4.88 32.53
C PRO A 1010 -35.54 -4.84 32.62
N LEU A 1011 -36.07 -4.02 33.52
CA LEU A 1011 -37.50 -3.85 33.72
C LEU A 1011 -37.98 -2.59 33.01
N ARG A 1012 -38.96 -2.78 32.12
CA ARG A 1012 -39.55 -1.72 31.31
C ARG A 1012 -41.04 -1.99 31.12
N TRP A 1013 -41.74 -0.96 30.69
CA TRP A 1013 -43.05 -1.06 30.08
C TRP A 1013 -42.96 -0.88 28.57
N TRP A 1014 -43.78 -1.61 27.82
CA TRP A 1014 -44.00 -1.37 26.39
C TRP A 1014 -45.48 -1.23 26.09
N MET A 1015 -45.81 -0.55 25.00
CA MET A 1015 -47.16 -0.13 24.66
C MET A 1015 -47.42 -0.23 23.15
N ASP A 1016 -48.37 -1.07 22.80
CA ASP A 1016 -49.04 -1.07 21.50
C ASP A 1016 -50.06 0.07 21.45
N TRP A 1017 -50.20 0.68 20.27
CA TRP A 1017 -51.03 1.86 20.11
C TRP A 1017 -51.73 1.91 18.75
N GLY A 1018 -52.98 2.39 18.76
CA GLY A 1018 -53.80 2.61 17.57
C GLY A 1018 -54.51 3.95 17.63
N THR A 1019 -54.67 4.61 16.48
CA THR A 1019 -55.31 5.94 16.39
C THR A 1019 -56.26 6.01 15.21
N THR A 1020 -57.56 6.03 15.47
CA THR A 1020 -58.58 6.14 14.42
C THR A 1020 -58.95 7.61 14.17
N ILE A 1021 -58.97 8.04 12.90
CA ILE A 1021 -59.47 9.35 12.44
C ILE A 1021 -60.28 9.12 11.13
N PRO A 1022 -61.40 9.83 10.88
CA PRO A 1022 -62.34 9.44 9.82
C PRO A 1022 -61.78 9.66 8.41
N GLY A 1023 -62.02 8.70 7.51
CA GLY A 1023 -61.59 8.76 6.09
C GLY A 1023 -60.13 8.32 5.84
N VAL A 1024 -59.38 8.10 6.92
CA VAL A 1024 -57.98 7.69 6.97
C VAL A 1024 -57.92 6.22 7.43
N PRO A 1025 -57.30 5.28 6.67
CA PRO A 1025 -57.04 3.92 7.17
C PRO A 1025 -56.16 3.95 8.42
N ASP A 1026 -56.46 3.09 9.38
CA ASP A 1026 -55.79 3.04 10.69
C ASP A 1026 -54.26 2.91 10.52
N PRO A 1027 -53.46 3.92 10.92
CA PRO A 1027 -52.02 3.80 10.95
C PRO A 1027 -51.63 3.07 12.24
N THR A 1028 -51.88 1.76 12.28
CA THR A 1028 -51.22 0.89 13.27
C THR A 1028 -49.73 1.11 13.15
N GLY A 1029 -49.07 1.49 14.24
CA GLY A 1029 -47.61 1.47 14.27
C GLY A 1029 -47.14 0.02 14.22
N GLU A 1030 -46.25 -0.33 13.30
CA GLU A 1030 -45.46 -1.57 13.41
C GLU A 1030 -44.38 -1.43 14.50
N ASP A 1031 -44.17 -0.21 15.03
CA ASP A 1031 -43.23 0.12 16.10
C ASP A 1031 -43.93 0.22 17.48
N GLU A 1032 -43.58 -0.72 18.36
CA GLU A 1032 -43.90 -0.75 19.79
C GLU A 1032 -43.32 0.47 20.54
N ILE A 1033 -44.10 1.13 21.41
CA ILE A 1033 -43.59 2.22 22.25
C ILE A 1033 -42.94 1.62 23.50
N VAL A 1034 -41.61 1.67 23.59
CA VAL A 1034 -40.84 1.07 24.70
C VAL A 1034 -40.23 2.14 25.60
N SER A 1035 -40.42 2.01 26.91
CA SER A 1035 -39.82 2.88 27.92
C SER A 1035 -38.32 2.62 28.14
N PRO A 1036 -37.58 3.58 28.76
CA PRO A 1036 -36.22 3.32 29.20
C PRO A 1036 -36.23 2.18 30.24
N PRO A 1037 -35.29 1.23 30.20
CA PRO A 1037 -35.29 0.14 31.17
C PRO A 1037 -34.68 0.61 32.50
N THR A 1038 -35.36 0.31 33.60
CA THR A 1038 -34.79 0.41 34.94
C THR A 1038 -34.16 -0.92 35.32
N MET A 1039 -32.89 -0.91 35.72
CA MET A 1039 -32.21 -2.14 36.14
C MET A 1039 -32.68 -2.56 37.52
N ALA A 1040 -33.15 -3.79 37.65
CA ALA A 1040 -33.04 -4.54 38.90
C ALA A 1040 -31.87 -5.52 38.78
N ARG A 1041 -31.18 -5.81 39.88
CA ARG A 1041 -30.15 -6.85 39.95
C ARG A 1041 -30.44 -7.78 41.10
N CYS A 1042 -30.50 -9.07 40.80
CA CYS A 1042 -30.66 -10.13 41.80
C CYS A 1042 -29.38 -10.95 41.94
N ASP A 1043 -29.05 -11.38 43.15
CA ASP A 1043 -27.78 -12.04 43.45
C ASP A 1043 -27.86 -13.19 44.48
N LYS A 1044 -26.87 -14.08 44.42
CA LYS A 1044 -26.57 -15.15 45.39
C LYS A 1044 -25.23 -14.94 46.11
N VAL A 1045 -24.67 -13.74 46.03
CA VAL A 1045 -23.27 -13.45 46.43
C VAL A 1045 -23.13 -13.37 47.95
N ILE A 1046 -24.14 -12.84 48.63
CA ILE A 1046 -24.05 -12.52 50.06
C ILE A 1046 -24.30 -13.77 50.91
N SER A 1047 -23.21 -14.48 51.19
CA SER A 1047 -23.20 -15.66 52.06
C SER A 1047 -23.89 -15.39 53.41
N GLY A 1048 -24.80 -16.29 53.80
CA GLY A 1048 -25.56 -16.21 55.05
C GLY A 1048 -26.83 -15.35 55.01
N LYS A 1049 -27.23 -14.85 53.84
CA LYS A 1049 -28.56 -14.27 53.59
C LYS A 1049 -29.27 -15.00 52.45
N ASP A 1050 -30.59 -14.85 52.41
CA ASP A 1050 -31.38 -15.30 51.28
C ASP A 1050 -31.01 -14.54 49.98
N PRO A 1051 -31.12 -15.20 48.80
CA PRO A 1051 -30.98 -14.53 47.51
C PRO A 1051 -31.99 -13.39 47.36
N GLY A 1052 -31.56 -12.24 46.85
CA GLY A 1052 -32.36 -11.02 46.86
C GLY A 1052 -32.06 -10.05 45.73
N CYS A 1053 -32.93 -9.06 45.55
CA CYS A 1053 -32.95 -8.12 44.43
C CYS A 1053 -32.88 -6.65 44.88
N VAL A 1054 -32.01 -5.86 44.26
CA VAL A 1054 -31.82 -4.42 44.53
C VAL A 1054 -31.79 -3.60 43.23
N LEU A 1055 -31.92 -2.28 43.36
CA LEU A 1055 -31.74 -1.32 42.27
C LEU A 1055 -30.26 -0.84 42.27
N PRO A 1056 -29.39 -1.35 41.37
CA PRO A 1056 -27.96 -1.08 41.41
C PRO A 1056 -27.61 0.42 41.21
N SER A 1057 -28.44 1.16 40.47
CA SER A 1057 -28.27 2.59 40.21
C SER A 1057 -28.39 3.50 41.44
N TYR A 1058 -28.89 3.00 42.57
CA TYR A 1058 -28.93 3.77 43.82
C TYR A 1058 -27.57 3.78 44.53
N ARG A 1059 -27.12 4.96 44.97
CA ARG A 1059 -25.75 5.22 45.46
C ARG A 1059 -25.73 5.49 46.99
N PRO A 1060 -25.68 4.48 47.86
CA PRO A 1060 -25.75 4.67 49.31
C PRO A 1060 -24.52 5.38 49.89
N GLY A 1061 -24.70 6.02 51.06
CA GLY A 1061 -23.63 6.78 51.74
C GLY A 1061 -23.15 6.15 53.04
N TYR A 1062 -21.84 5.95 53.16
CA TYR A 1062 -21.19 5.43 54.37
C TYR A 1062 -20.65 6.55 55.25
N THR A 1063 -21.10 6.63 56.50
CA THR A 1063 -20.69 7.69 57.44
C THR A 1063 -19.52 7.24 58.32
N ILE A 1064 -18.42 7.99 58.33
CA ILE A 1064 -17.25 7.74 59.19
C ILE A 1064 -17.62 8.10 60.64
N ASN A 1065 -17.28 7.24 61.59
CA ASN A 1065 -17.34 7.57 63.02
C ASN A 1065 -16.22 8.57 63.39
N SER A 1066 -16.46 9.84 63.07
CA SER A 1066 -15.52 10.94 63.27
C SER A 1066 -15.22 11.27 64.73
N GLU A 1067 -16.03 10.79 65.69
CA GLU A 1067 -15.73 10.90 67.13
C GLU A 1067 -14.67 9.90 67.55
N ALA A 1068 -14.76 8.65 67.08
CA ALA A 1068 -13.74 7.64 67.31
C ALA A 1068 -12.47 7.90 66.48
N PHE A 1069 -12.61 8.40 65.24
CA PHE A 1069 -11.51 8.46 64.26
C PHE A 1069 -11.35 9.85 63.60
N PRO A 1070 -11.11 10.93 64.37
CA PRO A 1070 -11.06 12.29 63.85
C PRO A 1070 -9.95 12.52 62.81
N GLY A 1071 -8.77 11.89 62.97
CA GLY A 1071 -7.67 11.99 61.99
C GLY A 1071 -8.01 11.41 60.62
N ALA A 1072 -8.67 10.24 60.57
CA ALA A 1072 -9.14 9.65 59.32
C ALA A 1072 -10.25 10.50 58.67
N ALA A 1073 -11.22 10.97 59.48
CA ALA A 1073 -12.27 11.86 58.99
C ALA A 1073 -11.71 13.17 58.41
N ALA A 1074 -10.71 13.78 59.05
CA ALA A 1074 -10.06 15.00 58.56
C ALA A 1074 -9.26 14.78 57.27
N HIS A 1075 -8.56 13.65 57.15
CA HIS A 1075 -7.86 13.27 55.92
C HIS A 1075 -8.84 13.09 54.75
N ILE A 1076 -9.91 12.31 54.96
CA ILE A 1076 -10.98 12.09 53.96
C ILE A 1076 -11.61 13.43 53.55
N TRP A 1077 -12.02 14.26 54.53
CA TRP A 1077 -12.63 15.57 54.27
C TRP A 1077 -11.73 16.48 53.45
N LEU A 1078 -10.44 16.56 53.80
CA LEU A 1078 -9.44 17.37 53.09
C LEU A 1078 -9.38 16.96 51.62
N ILE A 1079 -9.20 15.67 51.34
CA ILE A 1079 -9.04 15.19 49.97
C ILE A 1079 -10.34 15.33 49.19
N GLN A 1080 -11.50 14.93 49.73
CA GLN A 1080 -12.81 15.13 49.08
C GLN A 1080 -13.06 16.59 48.68
N ASN A 1081 -12.65 17.54 49.50
CA ASN A 1081 -12.88 18.97 49.23
C ASN A 1081 -11.81 19.61 48.34
N LYS A 1082 -10.59 19.07 48.30
CA LYS A 1082 -9.48 19.57 47.46
C LYS A 1082 -9.28 18.83 46.12
N HIS A 1083 -9.77 17.61 45.99
CA HIS A 1083 -9.73 16.83 44.74
C HIS A 1083 -10.52 17.54 43.64
N ALA A 1084 -10.08 17.44 42.37
CA ALA A 1084 -10.75 18.08 41.23
C ALA A 1084 -12.20 17.59 41.11
N LYS A 1085 -12.32 16.27 40.87
CA LYS A 1085 -13.56 15.51 40.69
C LYS A 1085 -14.39 15.26 41.96
N LYS A 1086 -13.98 15.81 43.13
CA LYS A 1086 -14.61 15.61 44.45
C LYS A 1086 -14.97 14.14 44.80
N LEU A 1087 -14.09 13.19 44.43
CA LEU A 1087 -14.38 11.76 44.50
C LEU A 1087 -14.86 11.31 45.89
N GLY A 1088 -15.92 10.51 45.92
CA GLY A 1088 -16.58 9.98 47.10
C GLY A 1088 -17.33 10.99 47.96
N LYS A 1089 -17.46 12.27 47.57
CA LYS A 1089 -18.05 13.32 48.41
C LYS A 1089 -19.59 13.26 48.48
N SER A 1090 -20.26 12.79 47.44
CA SER A 1090 -21.73 12.75 47.35
C SER A 1090 -22.22 11.75 46.30
N PRO A 1091 -23.53 11.46 46.21
CA PRO A 1091 -24.09 10.63 45.14
C PRO A 1091 -23.77 11.09 43.72
N GLN A 1092 -23.45 12.37 43.49
CA GLN A 1092 -23.07 12.89 42.17
C GLN A 1092 -21.61 12.59 41.81
N THR A 1093 -20.77 12.29 42.80
CA THR A 1093 -19.33 12.01 42.65
C THR A 1093 -18.95 10.77 43.48
N PRO A 1094 -19.53 9.59 43.18
CA PRO A 1094 -19.34 8.39 43.98
C PRO A 1094 -17.93 7.79 43.82
N LEU A 1095 -17.67 6.76 44.62
CA LEU A 1095 -16.61 5.77 44.45
C LEU A 1095 -17.26 4.45 43.99
N HIS A 1096 -16.57 3.63 43.21
CA HIS A 1096 -17.03 2.32 42.79
C HIS A 1096 -16.40 1.24 43.66
N TYR A 1097 -17.24 0.42 44.30
CA TYR A 1097 -16.82 -0.62 45.23
C TYR A 1097 -16.01 -1.73 44.54
N LEU A 1098 -14.82 -2.00 45.09
CA LEU A 1098 -13.97 -3.12 44.70
C LEU A 1098 -13.93 -4.17 45.83
N PRO A 1099 -14.68 -5.28 45.73
CA PRO A 1099 -14.60 -6.38 46.70
C PRO A 1099 -13.26 -7.15 46.54
N SER A 1100 -13.03 -8.16 47.38
CA SER A 1100 -11.80 -8.99 47.35
C SER A 1100 -11.56 -9.68 46.00
N LYS A 1101 -10.32 -10.14 45.72
CA LYS A 1101 -10.00 -10.81 44.43
C LYS A 1101 -10.92 -11.97 44.08
N ALA A 1102 -11.46 -12.65 45.10
CA ALA A 1102 -12.34 -13.80 44.92
C ALA A 1102 -13.66 -13.39 44.25
N ARG A 1103 -14.10 -12.15 44.45
CA ARG A 1103 -15.39 -11.60 44.06
C ARG A 1103 -15.35 -10.67 42.85
N ASN A 1104 -14.31 -9.84 42.71
CA ASN A 1104 -14.23 -8.89 41.59
C ASN A 1104 -13.85 -9.56 40.25
N ALA A 1105 -14.31 -8.99 39.14
CA ALA A 1105 -14.07 -9.49 37.79
C ALA A 1105 -12.57 -9.49 37.38
N PRO A 1106 -11.75 -8.48 37.71
CA PRO A 1106 -10.32 -8.47 37.37
C PRO A 1106 -9.46 -9.44 38.19
N SER A 1107 -10.01 -10.08 39.24
CA SER A 1107 -9.27 -10.88 40.23
C SER A 1107 -8.11 -10.12 40.90
N GLN A 1108 -8.30 -8.81 41.13
CA GLN A 1108 -7.34 -7.91 41.74
C GLN A 1108 -7.49 -7.90 43.27
N GLU A 1109 -6.38 -7.88 44.02
CA GLU A 1109 -6.42 -7.72 45.48
C GLU A 1109 -6.43 -6.23 45.87
N PRO A 1110 -7.42 -5.78 46.67
CA PRO A 1110 -7.41 -4.41 47.21
C PRO A 1110 -6.23 -4.16 48.17
N GLU A 1111 -6.01 -5.04 49.14
CA GLU A 1111 -5.12 -4.75 50.28
C GLU A 1111 -3.75 -5.45 50.24
N ASN A 1112 -3.72 -6.76 49.98
CA ASN A 1112 -2.53 -7.59 50.15
C ASN A 1112 -1.81 -7.89 48.82
N LYS A 1113 -0.66 -8.59 48.88
CA LYS A 1113 0.05 -9.04 47.66
C LYS A 1113 -0.87 -9.92 46.81
N LEU A 1114 -0.84 -9.70 45.50
CA LEU A 1114 -1.37 -10.64 44.52
C LEU A 1114 -0.55 -11.95 44.54
N ASP A 1115 -1.17 -13.07 44.17
CA ASP A 1115 -0.52 -14.40 44.18
C ASP A 1115 0.67 -14.50 43.20
N ASN A 1116 0.77 -13.55 42.26
CA ASN A 1116 1.89 -13.38 41.32
C ASN A 1116 3.00 -12.43 41.82
N GLY A 1117 2.97 -12.02 43.10
CA GLY A 1117 3.98 -11.17 43.74
C GLY A 1117 3.80 -9.65 43.54
N LYS A 1118 2.91 -9.20 42.64
CA LYS A 1118 2.60 -7.78 42.46
C LYS A 1118 1.92 -7.18 43.72
N PRO A 1119 2.08 -5.86 43.97
CA PRO A 1119 1.29 -5.19 45.00
C PRO A 1119 -0.21 -5.20 44.66
N GLY A 1120 -1.07 -5.51 45.64
CA GLY A 1120 -2.46 -5.03 45.62
C GLY A 1120 -2.50 -3.51 45.82
N ASN A 1121 -3.65 -2.89 45.60
CA ASN A 1121 -3.79 -1.42 45.47
C ASN A 1121 -3.11 -0.67 46.63
N ARG A 1122 -3.44 -1.06 47.88
CA ARG A 1122 -2.85 -0.46 49.09
C ARG A 1122 -1.33 -0.53 49.10
N LYS A 1123 -0.73 -1.62 48.62
CA LYS A 1123 0.72 -1.80 48.57
C LYS A 1123 1.38 -1.02 47.41
N ALA A 1124 0.63 -0.55 46.41
CA ALA A 1124 1.14 0.37 45.39
C ALA A 1124 1.21 1.81 45.94
N VAL A 1125 0.17 2.26 46.66
CA VAL A 1125 0.08 3.61 47.23
C VAL A 1125 0.92 3.76 48.51
N CYS A 1126 0.77 2.83 49.44
CA CYS A 1126 1.47 2.74 50.71
C CYS A 1126 2.73 1.84 50.65
N GLY A 1127 3.30 1.66 49.45
CA GLY A 1127 4.43 0.77 49.18
C GLY A 1127 5.79 1.30 49.68
N ARG A 1128 6.87 0.83 49.04
CA ARG A 1128 8.26 1.16 49.40
C ARG A 1128 8.60 2.67 49.39
N ALA A 1129 7.79 3.48 48.70
CA ALA A 1129 7.94 4.94 48.64
C ALA A 1129 7.22 5.72 49.75
N PHE A 1130 6.42 5.07 50.60
CA PHE A 1130 5.84 5.71 51.78
C PHE A 1130 6.87 5.78 52.92
N ARG A 1131 7.15 6.99 53.40
CA ARG A 1131 7.99 7.21 54.58
C ARG A 1131 7.08 7.38 55.80
N LYS A 1132 7.38 6.64 56.87
CA LYS A 1132 6.74 6.83 58.18
C LYS A 1132 7.28 8.13 58.78
N HIS A 1133 6.41 9.07 59.11
CA HIS A 1133 6.81 10.32 59.74
C HIS A 1133 7.04 10.13 61.25
N ASN A 1134 8.13 10.66 61.80
CA ASN A 1134 8.50 10.40 63.21
C ASN A 1134 7.53 11.02 64.22
N ASP A 1135 6.94 12.17 63.90
CA ASP A 1135 6.02 12.90 64.78
C ASP A 1135 4.58 12.34 64.79
N THR A 1136 4.31 11.26 64.05
CA THR A 1136 2.96 10.69 63.93
C THR A 1136 2.36 10.34 65.30
N ALA A 1137 1.13 10.78 65.53
CA ALA A 1137 0.35 10.43 66.70
C ALA A 1137 -0.07 8.95 66.66
N THR A 1138 0.55 8.15 67.52
CA THR A 1138 0.13 6.78 67.85
C THR A 1138 -0.66 6.77 69.15
N ILE A 1139 -1.69 5.92 69.21
CA ILE A 1139 -2.52 5.73 70.41
C ILE A 1139 -2.12 4.48 71.20
N MET A 1140 -2.74 4.27 72.35
CA MET A 1140 -2.78 2.96 73.00
C MET A 1140 -3.98 2.19 72.48
N THR A 1141 -3.79 0.96 72.01
CA THR A 1141 -4.92 0.11 71.58
C THR A 1141 -5.80 -0.29 72.78
N PRO A 1142 -7.09 -0.65 72.59
CA PRO A 1142 -7.96 -1.09 73.69
C PRO A 1142 -7.44 -2.28 74.50
N ASN A 1143 -6.54 -3.08 73.90
CA ASN A 1143 -5.91 -4.23 74.54
C ASN A 1143 -4.62 -3.85 75.32
N GLY A 1144 -4.31 -2.56 75.47
CA GLY A 1144 -3.15 -2.07 76.23
C GLY A 1144 -1.80 -2.16 75.50
N ASN A 1145 -1.78 -2.47 74.19
CA ASN A 1145 -0.56 -2.53 73.39
C ASN A 1145 -0.28 -1.18 72.70
N PRO A 1146 1.00 -0.72 72.65
CA PRO A 1146 1.40 0.44 71.87
C PRO A 1146 1.08 0.26 70.39
N ASP A 1147 0.49 1.28 69.77
CA ASP A 1147 0.19 1.26 68.33
C ASP A 1147 1.41 1.62 67.46
N THR A 1148 1.31 1.31 66.17
CA THR A 1148 2.34 1.56 65.16
C THR A 1148 1.90 2.64 64.17
N ILE A 1149 2.84 3.10 63.33
CA ILE A 1149 2.58 4.04 62.23
C ILE A 1149 2.17 3.26 60.97
N SER A 1150 1.02 3.60 60.41
CA SER A 1150 0.49 3.13 59.12
C SER A 1150 0.47 4.26 58.08
N CYS A 1151 0.25 3.85 56.84
CA CYS A 1151 -0.15 4.72 55.74
C CYS A 1151 -1.65 4.55 55.51
N ASP A 1152 -2.37 5.66 55.57
CA ASP A 1152 -3.78 5.77 55.18
C ASP A 1152 -3.92 6.39 53.80
N GLU A 1153 -4.91 5.96 53.02
CA GLU A 1153 -5.11 6.39 51.64
C GLU A 1153 -6.56 6.78 51.36
N PHE A 1154 -6.74 7.83 50.58
CA PHE A 1154 -8.04 8.19 50.01
C PHE A 1154 -7.86 8.65 48.54
N PRO A 1155 -8.61 8.11 47.57
CA PRO A 1155 -9.61 7.04 47.68
C PRO A 1155 -9.05 5.70 48.18
N PHE A 1156 -9.89 4.92 48.87
CA PHE A 1156 -9.47 3.71 49.59
C PHE A 1156 -9.04 2.57 48.66
N ALA A 1157 -8.18 1.68 49.15
CA ALA A 1157 -7.79 0.42 48.50
C ALA A 1157 -8.96 -0.36 47.85
N ALA A 1158 -10.10 -0.43 48.53
CA ALA A 1158 -11.31 -1.16 48.11
C ALA A 1158 -12.20 -0.36 47.13
N THR A 1159 -11.59 0.44 46.25
CA THR A 1159 -12.27 1.22 45.21
C THR A 1159 -11.55 1.13 43.87
N TYR A 1160 -12.30 1.31 42.76
CA TYR A 1160 -11.71 1.48 41.42
C TYR A 1160 -11.04 2.85 41.24
N GLU A 1161 -11.34 3.82 42.11
CA GLU A 1161 -10.70 5.13 42.21
C GLU A 1161 -9.41 5.11 43.06
N SER A 1162 -9.00 3.95 43.58
CA SER A 1162 -7.68 3.85 44.22
C SER A 1162 -6.59 4.14 43.19
N PRO A 1163 -5.63 5.05 43.45
CA PRO A 1163 -4.52 5.30 42.55
C PRO A 1163 -3.63 4.06 42.35
N GLY A 1164 -3.67 3.10 43.28
CA GLY A 1164 -3.01 1.81 43.13
C GLY A 1164 -3.72 0.80 42.21
N PHE A 1165 -4.94 1.07 41.75
CA PHE A 1165 -5.69 0.15 40.89
C PHE A 1165 -5.43 0.44 39.40
N PRO A 1166 -4.91 -0.52 38.60
CA PRO A 1166 -4.48 -0.23 37.22
C PRO A 1166 -5.62 0.14 36.26
N ALA A 1167 -5.35 1.11 35.37
CA ALA A 1167 -6.24 1.47 34.26
C ALA A 1167 -6.67 0.24 33.42
N ALA A 1168 -5.73 -0.66 33.12
CA ALA A 1168 -5.96 -1.89 32.36
C ALA A 1168 -6.97 -2.86 33.01
N ASN A 1169 -7.20 -2.75 34.32
CA ASN A 1169 -8.19 -3.53 35.06
C ASN A 1169 -9.52 -2.78 35.25
N GLY A 1170 -9.66 -1.59 34.66
CA GLY A 1170 -10.83 -0.72 34.77
C GLY A 1170 -10.71 0.42 35.81
N GLY A 1171 -9.50 0.78 36.23
CA GLY A 1171 -9.28 1.86 37.20
C GLY A 1171 -9.78 3.22 36.72
N LEU A 1172 -10.46 3.94 37.61
CA LEU A 1172 -11.15 5.20 37.33
C LEU A 1172 -10.36 6.44 37.77
N ASN A 1173 -9.37 6.25 38.64
CA ASN A 1173 -8.40 7.27 39.04
C ASN A 1173 -6.99 6.66 39.23
N PRO A 1174 -6.46 5.94 38.22
CA PRO A 1174 -5.18 5.24 38.33
C PRO A 1174 -4.01 6.22 38.36
N ALA A 1175 -2.99 5.95 39.19
CA ALA A 1175 -1.78 6.75 39.19
C ALA A 1175 -0.98 6.61 37.88
N LYS A 1176 -0.25 7.68 37.51
CA LYS A 1176 0.59 7.68 36.30
C LYS A 1176 1.69 6.60 36.36
N ASN A 1177 2.14 6.23 37.57
CA ASN A 1177 3.05 5.10 37.80
C ASN A 1177 2.45 4.10 38.82
N THR A 1178 2.00 2.93 38.33
CA THR A 1178 1.39 1.88 39.17
C THR A 1178 2.37 1.17 40.13
N GLU A 1179 3.68 1.32 39.97
CA GLU A 1179 4.67 0.76 40.90
C GLU A 1179 4.89 1.66 42.14
N TYR A 1180 4.64 2.98 42.00
CA TYR A 1180 4.89 4.00 43.04
C TYR A 1180 3.74 5.02 43.18
N ALA A 1181 2.50 4.54 43.02
CA ALA A 1181 1.24 5.31 42.93
C ALA A 1181 0.93 6.31 44.05
N GLY A 1182 1.69 6.32 45.15
CA GLY A 1182 1.43 7.17 46.32
C GLY A 1182 2.25 8.46 46.40
N LEU A 1183 3.19 8.73 45.51
CA LEU A 1183 4.02 9.96 45.58
C LEU A 1183 3.32 11.22 45.06
N GLU A 1184 2.41 11.07 44.10
CA GLU A 1184 1.57 12.14 43.54
C GLU A 1184 0.41 12.55 44.47
N CYS A 1185 0.11 11.75 45.49
CA CYS A 1185 -0.90 12.07 46.49
C CYS A 1185 -0.48 13.23 47.39
N VAL A 1186 -1.45 13.96 47.93
CA VAL A 1186 -1.25 14.92 49.03
C VAL A 1186 -0.73 14.19 50.26
N GLN A 1187 0.50 14.52 50.66
CA GLN A 1187 1.17 13.90 51.80
C GLN A 1187 0.77 14.62 53.08
N THR A 1188 0.14 13.90 54.01
CA THR A 1188 -0.25 14.42 55.32
C THR A 1188 0.34 13.60 56.46
N VAL A 1189 0.36 14.20 57.64
CA VAL A 1189 0.69 13.52 58.88
C VAL A 1189 -0.31 13.91 59.96
N VAL A 1190 -0.91 12.91 60.62
CA VAL A 1190 -1.60 13.13 61.89
C VAL A 1190 -0.52 13.14 62.97
N ALA A 1191 -0.13 14.33 63.42
CA ALA A 1191 0.97 14.51 64.37
C ALA A 1191 0.49 14.91 65.76
N LYS A 1192 1.34 14.72 66.76
CA LYS A 1192 1.13 15.27 68.11
C LYS A 1192 1.32 16.80 68.04
N GLY A 1193 0.28 17.55 68.42
CA GLY A 1193 0.29 19.01 68.45
C GLY A 1193 0.93 19.58 69.71
N ASP A 1194 0.51 20.79 70.09
CA ASP A 1194 1.02 21.60 71.20
C ASP A 1194 0.62 21.11 72.62
N GLY A 1195 0.37 19.81 72.79
CA GLY A 1195 0.30 19.15 74.10
C GLY A 1195 -0.84 18.14 74.26
N THR A 1196 -2.10 18.58 74.09
CA THR A 1196 -3.30 17.75 74.40
C THR A 1196 -4.14 17.38 73.18
N ARG A 1197 -3.78 17.85 71.99
CA ARG A 1197 -4.52 17.66 70.74
C ARG A 1197 -3.63 17.10 69.63
N GLU A 1198 -4.26 16.40 68.71
CA GLU A 1198 -3.64 15.93 67.47
C GLU A 1198 -3.93 16.94 66.36
N HIS A 1199 -3.08 17.00 65.35
CA HIS A 1199 -3.25 17.90 64.21
C HIS A 1199 -3.03 17.13 62.92
N LEU A 1200 -3.85 17.38 61.89
CA LEU A 1200 -3.53 16.99 60.52
C LEU A 1200 -2.69 18.09 59.88
N TYR A 1201 -1.44 17.78 59.55
CA TYR A 1201 -0.52 18.66 58.84
C TYR A 1201 -0.23 18.14 57.43
N ASN A 1202 0.29 19.00 56.55
CA ASN A 1202 1.03 18.54 55.38
C ASN A 1202 2.42 18.03 55.81
N ASP A 1203 2.89 16.94 55.21
CA ASP A 1203 4.21 16.39 55.51
C ASP A 1203 5.30 17.24 54.83
N THR A 1204 6.10 17.95 55.63
CA THR A 1204 7.12 18.91 55.16
C THR A 1204 8.38 18.25 54.59
N THR A 1205 8.49 16.91 54.66
CA THR A 1205 9.53 16.12 53.99
C THR A 1205 9.26 15.92 52.49
N TYR A 1206 8.05 16.22 52.04
CA TYR A 1206 7.64 16.27 50.63
C TYR A 1206 7.40 17.72 50.19
N ASP A 1207 7.18 17.93 48.89
CA ASP A 1207 6.75 19.23 48.37
C ASP A 1207 5.39 19.65 48.92
N ASP A 1208 5.08 20.96 48.82
CA ASP A 1208 3.77 21.45 49.23
C ASP A 1208 2.63 20.82 48.41
N PRO A 1209 1.46 20.58 49.02
CA PRO A 1209 0.32 20.00 48.34
C PRO A 1209 -0.08 20.86 47.14
N LYS A 1210 -0.06 20.26 45.94
CA LYS A 1210 -0.61 20.84 44.73
C LYS A 1210 -2.13 20.66 44.72
N TRP A 1211 -2.86 21.69 44.31
CA TRP A 1211 -4.32 21.67 44.22
C TRP A 1211 -4.77 21.93 42.77
N PRO A 1212 -5.77 21.20 42.25
CA PRO A 1212 -6.43 20.05 42.86
C PRO A 1212 -5.55 18.79 42.88
N ALA A 1213 -5.73 17.93 43.88
CA ALA A 1213 -4.95 16.70 44.04
C ALA A 1213 -5.71 15.44 43.59
N LEU A 1214 -5.00 14.43 43.08
CA LEU A 1214 -5.55 13.15 42.61
C LEU A 1214 -5.88 12.17 43.74
N CYS A 1215 -5.22 12.29 44.89
CA CYS A 1215 -5.36 11.40 46.04
C CYS A 1215 -4.71 12.02 47.29
N GLY A 1216 -4.88 11.38 48.45
CA GLY A 1216 -4.16 11.72 49.67
C GLY A 1216 -3.59 10.51 50.37
N ARG A 1217 -2.38 10.67 50.92
CA ARG A 1217 -1.64 9.65 51.66
C ARG A 1217 -1.22 10.21 53.01
N SER A 1218 -1.65 9.59 54.10
CA SER A 1218 -1.43 10.09 55.46
C SER A 1218 -0.58 9.15 56.32
N SER A 1219 0.40 9.69 57.03
CA SER A 1219 1.07 9.00 58.13
C SER A 1219 0.25 9.14 59.42
N MET A 1220 -0.37 8.05 59.88
CA MET A 1220 -1.23 8.03 61.08
C MET A 1220 -1.16 6.69 61.85
N SER A 1221 -1.82 6.64 63.01
CA SER A 1221 -2.05 5.42 63.81
C SER A 1221 -2.60 4.25 62.97
N THR A 1222 -1.99 3.07 63.10
CA THR A 1222 -2.49 1.82 62.47
C THR A 1222 -3.89 1.46 62.98
N TYR A 1223 -4.15 1.61 64.28
CA TYR A 1223 -5.47 1.32 64.84
C TYR A 1223 -6.57 2.24 64.26
N ILE A 1224 -6.35 3.56 64.22
CA ILE A 1224 -7.32 4.54 63.68
C ILE A 1224 -7.63 4.23 62.21
N ASN A 1225 -6.58 3.98 61.42
CA ASN A 1225 -6.67 3.63 60.01
C ASN A 1225 -7.49 2.35 59.76
N THR A 1226 -7.23 1.27 60.51
CA THR A 1226 -7.96 0.00 60.32
C THR A 1226 -9.41 0.07 60.81
N GLN A 1227 -9.68 0.73 61.93
CA GLN A 1227 -11.01 0.69 62.55
C GLN A 1227 -12.00 1.70 61.96
N SER A 1228 -11.54 2.79 61.32
CA SER A 1228 -12.41 3.78 60.67
C SER A 1228 -13.25 3.20 59.52
N MET A 1229 -12.71 2.21 58.81
CA MET A 1229 -13.34 1.55 57.66
C MET A 1229 -13.83 0.12 57.94
N GLN A 1230 -13.57 -0.45 59.13
CA GLN A 1230 -13.95 -1.82 59.44
C GLN A 1230 -15.46 -2.10 59.26
N PRO A 1231 -16.40 -1.24 59.70
CA PRO A 1231 -17.84 -1.47 59.52
C PRO A 1231 -18.31 -1.51 58.06
N PHE A 1232 -17.54 -0.92 57.13
CA PHE A 1232 -17.90 -0.81 55.72
C PHE A 1232 -18.17 -2.18 55.08
N GLY A 1233 -17.20 -3.10 55.17
CA GLY A 1233 -17.30 -4.42 54.55
C GLY A 1233 -18.21 -5.41 55.30
N ILE A 1234 -18.36 -5.25 56.61
CA ILE A 1234 -19.14 -6.20 57.43
C ILE A 1234 -20.62 -5.85 57.59
N ILE A 1235 -20.98 -4.56 57.55
CA ILE A 1235 -22.35 -4.07 57.75
C ILE A 1235 -22.85 -3.34 56.49
N PHE A 1236 -22.26 -2.19 56.14
CA PHE A 1236 -22.76 -1.31 55.08
C PHE A 1236 -22.88 -2.01 53.72
N ALA A 1237 -21.79 -2.63 53.24
CA ALA A 1237 -21.79 -3.33 51.96
C ALA A 1237 -22.75 -4.54 51.92
N LYS A 1238 -23.10 -5.12 53.08
CA LYS A 1238 -24.11 -6.19 53.14
C LYS A 1238 -25.53 -5.65 53.19
N GLN A 1239 -25.77 -4.56 53.92
CA GLN A 1239 -27.08 -3.91 54.06
C GLN A 1239 -27.62 -3.46 52.70
N PHE A 1240 -26.80 -2.79 51.90
CA PHE A 1240 -27.18 -2.29 50.58
C PHE A 1240 -26.95 -3.29 49.44
N ARG A 1241 -26.55 -4.53 49.75
CA ARG A 1241 -26.09 -5.56 48.81
C ARG A 1241 -25.14 -5.00 47.73
N LEU A 1242 -24.01 -4.44 48.18
CA LEU A 1242 -22.98 -3.90 47.29
C LEU A 1242 -22.15 -5.03 46.65
N LEU A 1243 -22.10 -5.01 45.32
CA LEU A 1243 -21.31 -5.89 44.48
C LEU A 1243 -20.20 -5.11 43.74
N ASP A 1244 -19.30 -5.84 43.10
CA ASP A 1244 -18.25 -5.31 42.23
C ASP A 1244 -18.76 -4.20 41.29
N LYS A 1245 -18.15 -3.01 41.39
CA LYS A 1245 -18.47 -1.76 40.71
C LYS A 1245 -19.72 -0.99 41.17
N ASP A 1246 -20.41 -1.40 42.25
CA ASP A 1246 -21.49 -0.57 42.78
C ASP A 1246 -20.99 0.78 43.29
N GLU A 1247 -21.69 1.83 42.91
CA GLU A 1247 -21.39 3.20 43.31
C GLU A 1247 -21.85 3.47 44.77
N TYR A 1248 -20.98 4.09 45.56
CA TYR A 1248 -21.26 4.53 46.92
C TYR A 1248 -20.52 5.84 47.22
N TRP A 1249 -20.85 6.52 48.31
CA TRP A 1249 -20.10 7.72 48.74
C TRP A 1249 -19.81 7.69 50.24
N VAL A 1250 -18.96 8.60 50.73
CA VAL A 1250 -18.47 8.60 52.11
C VAL A 1250 -18.64 9.95 52.76
N ASP A 1251 -19.32 10.00 53.90
CA ASP A 1251 -19.46 11.20 54.72
C ASP A 1251 -18.44 11.18 55.88
N PRO A 1252 -17.39 12.04 55.86
CA PRO A 1252 -16.50 12.24 57.01
C PRO A 1252 -17.15 12.97 58.20
N ALA A 1253 -18.49 13.06 58.25
CA ALA A 1253 -19.28 13.96 59.09
C ALA A 1253 -18.98 15.44 58.77
N ASN A 1254 -19.22 15.83 57.51
CA ASN A 1254 -18.91 17.15 56.94
C ASN A 1254 -19.27 18.35 57.84
N GLY A 1255 -20.38 18.28 58.60
CA GLY A 1255 -20.79 19.35 59.51
C GLY A 1255 -19.79 19.70 60.62
N ARG A 1256 -18.87 18.80 60.98
CA ARG A 1256 -17.82 19.06 61.98
C ARG A 1256 -16.65 19.91 61.46
N PHE A 1257 -16.58 20.10 60.15
CA PHE A 1257 -15.58 20.92 59.45
C PHE A 1257 -16.13 22.29 59.03
N ALA A 1258 -17.24 22.75 59.63
CA ALA A 1258 -17.87 24.03 59.28
C ALA A 1258 -16.96 25.27 59.47
N ASP A 1259 -15.90 25.17 60.26
CA ASP A 1259 -14.91 26.24 60.47
C ASP A 1259 -13.71 26.14 59.48
N CYS A 1260 -13.72 25.15 58.59
CA CYS A 1260 -12.67 24.92 57.60
C CYS A 1260 -13.10 25.41 56.21
N ASP A 1261 -12.27 26.25 55.60
CA ASP A 1261 -12.50 26.82 54.28
C ASP A 1261 -11.59 26.12 53.24
N PRO A 1262 -12.12 25.17 52.43
CA PRO A 1262 -11.32 24.44 51.47
C PRO A 1262 -10.95 25.25 50.21
N SER A 1263 -11.50 26.46 50.04
CA SER A 1263 -11.18 27.32 48.88
C SER A 1263 -9.79 27.95 48.98
N LYS A 1264 -9.27 28.15 50.19
CA LYS A 1264 -7.95 28.75 50.46
C LYS A 1264 -6.81 27.79 50.14
N ASP A 1265 -5.68 28.32 49.65
CA ASP A 1265 -4.46 27.52 49.42
C ASP A 1265 -3.93 26.92 50.72
N GLU A 1266 -3.87 27.74 51.78
CA GLU A 1266 -3.63 27.29 53.16
C GLU A 1266 -4.95 26.95 53.88
N ILE A 1267 -5.05 25.75 54.44
CA ILE A 1267 -6.15 25.33 55.31
C ILE A 1267 -5.65 25.35 56.75
N LYS A 1268 -6.11 26.34 57.52
CA LYS A 1268 -5.86 26.47 58.97
C LYS A 1268 -7.20 26.57 59.68
N CYS A 1269 -7.60 25.52 60.39
CA CYS A 1269 -8.93 25.45 61.00
C CYS A 1269 -9.00 24.45 62.16
N LYS A 1270 -10.19 24.27 62.74
CA LYS A 1270 -10.46 23.37 63.85
C LYS A 1270 -11.65 22.48 63.52
N MET A 1271 -11.49 21.17 63.73
CA MET A 1271 -12.59 20.22 63.73
C MET A 1271 -13.35 20.33 65.06
N LYS A 1272 -14.68 20.46 64.99
CA LYS A 1272 -15.56 20.66 66.15
C LYS A 1272 -15.74 19.40 66.99
#